data_AF-A0A834W9P4-F1
#
_entry.id   AF-A0A834W9P4-F1
#
_cell.length_a   1.000
_cell.length_b   1.000
_cell.length_c   1.000
_cell.angle_alpha   90.00
_cell.angle_beta   90.00
_cell.angle_gamma   90.00
#
_symmetry.space_group_name_H-M   'P 1'
#
loop_
_entity.id
_entity.type
_entity.pdbx_description
1 polymer ?
#
loop_
_entity_poly.entity_id
_entity_poly.type
_entity_poly.pdbx_seq_one_letter_code
_entity_poly.pdbx_strand_id
1 'polypeptide(L)'
;MQEKIRLLVNNAIALPRLGIQGYEWWSEALHGVSDVGPGAKFGGPYPAATSFPQVISTAASFNQSLWHQIGRVVSDEARAMYNGGMAGLTYWSPNVNIFRDPRWGRGQETPGEDPTLAAKYAASYVQGLQGDGAGNRLKVAACCKHYTAYDLDNWKGVDRFHFNARVSKQDLADTYDVPFKACVVEGKVASVMCSYNQVNGKPTCADPDLLRNTIRGQWRLNGYIVSDCDSVGVMYDNQHFTKTPEEAAASAIRAGLDLDCGPFLAIHTETAIQSGLLTENDVNLALANLITVQMRLGMYDGEPSAQLYGNLGPKDVCTSAHQELALEAARQSIVLLQNNQNTLPLSPARHRTVAVIGPNSDVTVTMIGNYAGVACGYTTPLQGIARYVKAIHEAGCPNVACGGNQQFGAAEVAAGQADATVLVMGLDQSVEAETKDRDGLLLPGFQQELVSRVARASRGPVVLVLMCGGPVDVSFAKIDPKISAILWVGYPGQAGGTAIADVLFGTTNPGGRLPMTWYPQDYVAKVPMTNMDMRPNPASGYPGRTYRFYKGPVVFPFGHGLSYTRFTHTLAQAPKEVSVPFATLKALTFTNSSSMKMSHANCNALQVGLHVDVKNEGPMDGAHTLLVFSKPPNGEWSHRKQLVGFHKVHVASGSSQRVMVGVHVCKHLSVVDKFGVRRIPMGEHEIHIGINGEEDQQPYTQTGAADPSQIVSKALLCFNDKYIYSSCEESYRLKESGNLNVPPSKTDEFCEGPCLSETNLVLTCIDNIFRNFVFYNRATIQDIKETIQAGCGYGPQRGNFDVAEHLKAEENRAHKVTNHVVLGLSLIIMGRVIF
;
A
#
# COMPACT_ATOMS: atom_id res chain seq x y z
N MET A 1 7.29 22.53 -40.95
CA MET A 1 6.60 21.31 -40.48
C MET A 1 7.59 20.28 -39.94
N GLN A 2 8.53 19.78 -40.76
CA GLN A 2 9.58 18.81 -40.37
C GLN A 2 10.23 19.09 -39.00
N GLU A 3 10.70 20.31 -38.75
CA GLU A 3 11.29 20.70 -37.46
C GLU A 3 10.32 20.51 -36.28
N LYS A 4 9.03 20.82 -36.45
CA LYS A 4 7.99 20.66 -35.43
C LYS A 4 7.81 19.19 -35.04
N ILE A 5 7.72 18.33 -36.06
CA ILE A 5 7.52 16.88 -35.86
C ILE A 5 8.71 16.27 -35.12
N ARG A 6 9.93 16.72 -35.44
CA ARG A 6 11.17 16.26 -34.77
C ARG A 6 11.34 16.76 -33.32
N LEU A 7 10.41 17.57 -32.82
CA LEU A 7 10.33 17.96 -31.41
C LEU A 7 9.27 17.17 -30.62
N LEU A 8 8.48 16.31 -31.28
CA LEU A 8 7.45 15.46 -30.65
C LEU A 8 8.00 14.13 -30.13
N VAL A 9 9.31 13.97 -30.06
CA VAL A 9 9.99 12.73 -29.63
C VAL A 9 10.98 13.02 -28.51
N ASN A 10 11.30 11.99 -27.71
CA ASN A 10 12.19 12.15 -26.56
C ASN A 10 13.59 12.67 -26.94
N ASN A 11 14.11 12.31 -28.11
CA ASN A 11 15.38 12.83 -28.63
C ASN A 11 15.14 14.04 -29.55
N ALA A 12 14.67 15.14 -28.97
CA ALA A 12 14.31 16.35 -29.70
C ALA A 12 15.54 16.99 -30.37
N ILE A 13 15.40 17.33 -31.65
CA ILE A 13 16.49 17.92 -32.43
C ILE A 13 16.82 19.35 -31.99
N ALA A 14 18.05 19.80 -32.25
CA ALA A 14 18.39 21.21 -32.17
C ALA A 14 17.72 21.99 -33.32
N LEU A 15 17.33 23.23 -33.06
CA LEU A 15 16.87 24.19 -34.06
C LEU A 15 17.78 25.44 -34.06
N PRO A 16 18.96 25.39 -34.72
CA PRO A 16 19.93 26.48 -34.70
C PRO A 16 19.38 27.83 -35.15
N ARG A 17 18.44 27.84 -36.11
CA ARG A 17 17.82 29.08 -36.60
C ARG A 17 17.02 29.84 -35.53
N LEU A 18 16.61 29.16 -34.45
CA LEU A 18 15.89 29.71 -33.32
C LEU A 18 16.74 29.75 -32.04
N GLY A 19 18.00 29.30 -32.10
CA GLY A 19 18.86 29.15 -30.93
C GLY A 19 18.40 28.08 -29.94
N ILE A 20 17.53 27.14 -30.35
CA ILE A 20 17.06 26.05 -29.48
C ILE A 20 18.03 24.88 -29.58
N GLN A 21 18.55 24.41 -28.45
CA GLN A 21 19.43 23.25 -28.39
C GLN A 21 18.64 21.94 -28.51
N GLY A 22 19.32 20.87 -28.93
CA GLY A 22 18.74 19.53 -28.87
C GLY A 22 18.52 19.13 -27.41
N TYR A 23 17.49 18.34 -27.15
CA TYR A 23 17.10 18.00 -25.78
C TYR A 23 16.67 16.56 -25.68
N GLU A 24 17.17 15.86 -24.67
CA GLU A 24 16.75 14.51 -24.33
C GLU A 24 15.74 14.56 -23.18
N TRP A 25 14.51 14.15 -23.46
CA TRP A 25 13.41 14.15 -22.48
C TRP A 25 13.47 12.98 -21.51
N TRP A 26 14.08 11.86 -21.90
CA TRP A 26 14.09 10.63 -21.13
C TRP A 26 15.22 10.60 -20.10
N SER A 27 14.94 11.07 -18.89
CA SER A 27 15.75 10.80 -17.69
C SER A 27 14.92 10.08 -16.64
N GLU A 28 15.56 9.36 -15.71
CA GLU A 28 14.89 8.60 -14.65
C GLU A 28 15.38 9.03 -13.26
N ALA A 29 14.46 9.10 -12.30
CA ALA A 29 14.72 9.57 -10.94
C ALA A 29 13.85 8.82 -9.91
N LEU A 30 13.71 7.50 -10.06
CA LEU A 30 12.73 6.74 -9.29
C LEU A 30 13.03 6.78 -7.78
N HIS A 31 14.31 6.64 -7.42
CA HIS A 31 14.80 6.72 -6.03
C HIS A 31 16.26 7.25 -5.97
N GLY A 32 16.59 8.18 -6.87
CA GLY A 32 17.96 8.62 -7.16
C GLY A 32 18.10 8.96 -8.64
N VAL A 33 19.04 9.82 -9.02
CA VAL A 33 19.33 10.04 -10.46
C VAL A 33 19.80 8.73 -11.07
N SER A 34 19.31 8.41 -12.27
CA SER A 34 19.53 7.12 -12.93
C SER A 34 19.98 7.32 -14.37
N ASP A 35 20.86 6.43 -14.83
CA ASP A 35 21.30 6.29 -16.22
C ASP A 35 20.49 5.22 -16.97
N VAL A 36 19.33 4.81 -16.43
CA VAL A 36 18.29 4.16 -17.21
C VAL A 36 17.67 5.20 -18.15
N GLY A 37 17.91 5.01 -19.44
CA GLY A 37 17.57 5.97 -20.48
C GLY A 37 18.76 6.87 -20.85
N PRO A 38 18.68 7.61 -21.97
CA PRO A 38 19.80 8.36 -22.53
C PRO A 38 20.04 9.75 -21.90
N GLY A 39 19.10 10.26 -21.10
CA GLY A 39 19.07 11.65 -20.65
C GLY A 39 20.00 11.99 -19.49
N ALA A 40 20.45 11.01 -18.70
CA ALA A 40 21.44 11.22 -17.64
C ALA A 40 22.59 10.22 -17.75
N LYS A 41 23.79 10.68 -17.39
CA LYS A 41 25.03 9.92 -17.52
C LYS A 41 25.92 10.15 -16.30
N PHE A 42 26.65 9.12 -15.90
CA PHE A 42 27.68 9.21 -14.87
C PHE A 42 29.07 9.24 -15.49
N GLY A 43 29.96 10.04 -14.92
CA GLY A 43 31.34 10.19 -15.35
C GLY A 43 31.92 11.56 -15.06
N GLY A 44 33.24 11.69 -15.25
CA GLY A 44 33.94 12.95 -15.03
C GLY A 44 33.68 13.53 -13.63
N PRO A 45 33.23 14.79 -13.50
CA PRO A 45 32.91 15.40 -12.20
C PRO A 45 31.69 14.80 -11.48
N TYR A 46 30.89 13.96 -12.14
CA TYR A 46 29.66 13.37 -11.60
C TYR A 46 29.71 11.83 -11.70
N PRO A 47 30.62 11.16 -10.98
CA PRO A 47 30.82 9.72 -11.08
C PRO A 47 29.67 8.89 -10.49
N ALA A 48 28.84 9.49 -9.63
CA ALA A 48 27.76 8.84 -8.90
C ALA A 48 26.70 9.86 -8.44
N ALA A 49 25.56 9.37 -7.99
CA ALA A 49 24.50 10.11 -7.30
C ALA A 49 23.98 9.30 -6.11
N THR A 50 23.24 9.93 -5.21
CA THR A 50 22.70 9.29 -4.02
C THR A 50 21.60 8.29 -4.41
N SER A 51 21.77 7.03 -4.00
CA SER A 51 20.81 5.95 -4.24
C SER A 51 20.04 5.62 -2.95
N PHE A 52 18.79 6.08 -2.91
CA PHE A 52 17.87 5.87 -1.81
C PHE A 52 17.29 4.45 -1.84
N PRO A 53 16.63 3.99 -0.76
CA PRO A 53 15.83 2.78 -0.82
C PRO A 53 14.80 2.85 -1.95
N GLN A 54 14.48 1.70 -2.55
CA GLN A 54 13.45 1.61 -3.57
C GLN A 54 12.09 2.12 -3.05
N VAL A 55 11.20 2.57 -3.95
CA VAL A 55 9.94 3.24 -3.61
C VAL A 55 9.10 2.46 -2.61
N ILE A 56 8.89 1.15 -2.82
CA ILE A 56 8.12 0.32 -1.88
C ILE A 56 8.71 0.32 -0.47
N SER A 57 10.04 0.40 -0.36
CA SER A 57 10.75 0.48 0.92
C SER A 57 10.46 1.82 1.58
N THR A 58 10.69 2.93 0.90
CA THR A 58 10.44 4.26 1.49
C THR A 58 8.97 4.49 1.81
N ALA A 59 8.04 3.89 1.06
CA ALA A 59 6.61 3.92 1.38
C ALA A 59 6.30 3.29 2.74
N ALA A 60 7.08 2.28 3.16
CA ALA A 60 6.95 1.63 4.47
C ALA A 60 7.26 2.57 5.65
N SER A 61 7.91 3.71 5.43
CA SER A 61 8.09 4.74 6.46
C SER A 61 6.79 5.47 6.82
N PHE A 62 5.80 5.51 5.90
CA PHE A 62 4.60 6.35 5.99
C PHE A 62 4.92 7.81 6.35
N ASN A 63 6.01 8.36 5.80
CA ASN A 63 6.50 9.69 6.13
C ASN A 63 6.52 10.61 4.89
N GLN A 64 5.47 11.42 4.72
CA GLN A 64 5.34 12.37 3.61
C GLN A 64 6.51 13.37 3.55
N SER A 65 6.98 13.85 4.70
CA SER A 65 8.10 14.78 4.77
C SER A 65 9.41 14.14 4.30
N LEU A 66 9.62 12.85 4.60
CA LEU A 66 10.76 12.09 4.10
C LEU A 66 10.71 11.98 2.57
N TRP A 67 9.57 11.59 1.98
CA TRP A 67 9.45 11.47 0.51
C TRP A 67 9.69 12.80 -0.21
N HIS A 68 9.19 13.90 0.36
CA HIS A 68 9.48 15.24 -0.16
C HIS A 68 10.97 15.59 -0.08
N GLN A 69 11.64 15.28 1.03
CA GLN A 69 13.08 15.51 1.19
C GLN A 69 13.91 14.66 0.22
N ILE A 70 13.54 13.40 -0.02
CA ILE A 70 14.18 12.55 -1.02
C ILE A 70 14.04 13.21 -2.40
N GLY A 71 12.82 13.60 -2.81
CA GLY A 71 12.62 14.29 -4.09
C GLY A 71 13.41 15.60 -4.21
N ARG A 72 13.59 16.34 -3.10
CA ARG A 72 14.41 17.55 -3.06
C ARG A 72 15.88 17.26 -3.30
N VAL A 73 16.44 16.25 -2.63
CA VAL A 73 17.83 15.84 -2.84
C VAL A 73 18.04 15.34 -4.27
N VAL A 74 17.16 14.46 -4.76
CA VAL A 74 17.26 13.93 -6.12
C VAL A 74 17.20 15.06 -7.16
N SER A 75 16.35 16.07 -6.96
CA SER A 75 16.33 17.24 -7.85
C SER A 75 17.52 18.18 -7.69
N ASP A 76 18.14 18.29 -6.50
CA ASP A 76 19.39 19.04 -6.31
C ASP A 76 20.51 18.38 -7.14
N GLU A 77 20.65 17.06 -7.03
CA GLU A 77 21.68 16.30 -7.75
C GLU A 77 21.44 16.29 -9.25
N ALA A 78 20.20 16.04 -9.68
CA ALA A 78 19.77 16.13 -11.08
C ALA A 78 20.10 17.49 -11.70
N ARG A 79 19.80 18.57 -10.98
CA ARG A 79 20.03 19.92 -11.46
C ARG A 79 21.53 20.27 -11.46
N ALA A 80 22.28 19.81 -10.47
CA ALA A 80 23.74 19.91 -10.46
C ALA A 80 24.36 19.19 -11.67
N MET A 81 23.89 17.98 -12.00
CA MET A 81 24.34 17.22 -13.17
C MET A 81 23.95 17.90 -14.48
N TYR A 82 22.73 18.46 -14.59
CA TYR A 82 22.32 19.24 -15.77
C TYR A 82 23.22 20.45 -16.00
N ASN A 83 23.52 21.22 -14.95
CA ASN A 83 24.42 22.38 -15.05
C ASN A 83 25.84 21.97 -15.51
N GLY A 84 26.25 20.74 -15.21
CA GLY A 84 27.50 20.14 -15.69
C GLY A 84 27.41 19.43 -17.05
N GLY A 85 26.26 19.48 -17.73
CA GLY A 85 26.04 18.85 -19.03
C GLY A 85 25.88 17.33 -19.00
N MET A 86 25.63 16.74 -17.83
CA MET A 86 25.57 15.28 -17.62
C MET A 86 24.14 14.73 -17.49
N ALA A 87 23.12 15.58 -17.40
CA ALA A 87 21.73 15.16 -17.27
C ALA A 87 20.75 16.09 -18.00
N GLY A 88 19.52 15.62 -18.21
CA GLY A 88 18.36 16.43 -18.58
C GLY A 88 17.62 16.98 -17.35
N LEU A 89 16.46 17.60 -17.59
CA LEU A 89 15.62 18.23 -16.56
C LEU A 89 14.22 17.65 -16.45
N THR A 90 13.92 16.62 -17.22
CA THR A 90 12.62 15.94 -17.27
C THR A 90 12.84 14.51 -16.85
N TYR A 91 12.17 14.12 -15.77
CA TYR A 91 12.37 12.83 -15.13
C TYR A 91 11.07 12.05 -15.11
N TRP A 92 11.09 10.84 -15.66
CA TRP A 92 9.92 9.98 -15.77
C TRP A 92 9.63 9.22 -14.48
N SER A 93 9.46 9.98 -13.41
CA SER A 93 9.24 9.50 -12.05
C SER A 93 8.31 10.46 -11.30
N PRO A 94 7.49 9.98 -10.36
CA PRO A 94 7.47 8.61 -9.81
C PRO A 94 6.55 7.61 -10.54
N ASN A 95 6.79 6.32 -10.33
CA ASN A 95 5.79 5.28 -10.58
C ASN A 95 4.78 5.27 -9.41
N VAL A 96 3.50 5.45 -9.72
CA VAL A 96 2.40 5.62 -8.75
C VAL A 96 1.27 4.62 -8.96
N ASN A 97 1.49 3.62 -9.80
CA ASN A 97 0.55 2.51 -9.97
C ASN A 97 0.31 1.80 -8.63
N ILE A 98 -0.84 1.14 -8.52
CA ILE A 98 -1.18 0.36 -7.33
C ILE A 98 -0.50 -1.01 -7.41
N PHE A 99 0.21 -1.42 -6.35
CA PHE A 99 0.72 -2.79 -6.19
C PHE A 99 -0.44 -3.77 -5.94
N ARG A 100 -1.27 -3.97 -6.95
CA ARG A 100 -2.56 -4.66 -6.84
C ARG A 100 -2.41 -6.18 -6.79
N ASP A 101 -1.45 -6.74 -7.51
CA ASP A 101 -1.14 -8.16 -7.47
C ASP A 101 0.28 -8.37 -6.91
N PRO A 102 0.44 -9.18 -5.85
CA PRO A 102 1.73 -9.36 -5.19
C PRO A 102 2.84 -9.90 -6.11
N ARG A 103 2.50 -10.51 -7.25
CA ARG A 103 3.45 -11.09 -8.20
C ARG A 103 4.06 -10.10 -9.20
N TRP A 104 3.51 -8.89 -9.31
CA TRP A 104 3.97 -7.91 -10.31
C TRP A 104 5.44 -7.54 -10.11
N GLY A 105 6.26 -7.74 -11.14
CA GLY A 105 7.71 -7.56 -11.09
C GLY A 105 8.17 -6.12 -10.82
N ARG A 106 7.35 -5.15 -11.23
CA ARG A 106 7.58 -3.71 -10.98
C ARG A 106 6.84 -3.17 -9.77
N GLY A 107 6.16 -4.02 -9.00
CA GLY A 107 5.51 -3.57 -7.78
C GLY A 107 6.49 -2.92 -6.80
N GLN A 108 7.77 -3.32 -6.82
CA GLN A 108 8.85 -2.68 -6.08
C GLN A 108 8.97 -1.16 -6.33
N GLU A 109 8.63 -0.71 -7.54
CA GLU A 109 8.72 0.69 -7.96
C GLU A 109 7.57 1.55 -7.40
N THR A 110 6.61 0.95 -6.70
CA THR A 110 5.36 1.61 -6.33
C THR A 110 5.25 1.89 -4.83
N PRO A 111 4.39 2.83 -4.42
CA PRO A 111 4.15 3.10 -2.99
C PRO A 111 3.25 2.06 -2.30
N GLY A 112 3.07 0.87 -2.87
CA GLY A 112 2.26 -0.21 -2.29
C GLY A 112 0.83 -0.31 -2.84
N GLU A 113 -0.04 -0.98 -2.09
CA GLU A 113 -1.36 -1.40 -2.58
C GLU A 113 -2.49 -0.40 -2.28
N ASP A 114 -2.21 0.64 -1.50
CA ASP A 114 -3.22 1.58 -1.00
C ASP A 114 -3.30 2.87 -1.85
N PRO A 115 -4.49 3.23 -2.39
CA PRO A 115 -4.65 4.45 -3.18
C PRO A 115 -4.35 5.76 -2.42
N THR A 116 -4.63 5.83 -1.12
CA THR A 116 -4.37 7.05 -0.31
C THR A 116 -2.87 7.22 -0.06
N LEU A 117 -2.17 6.13 0.25
CA LEU A 117 -0.72 6.09 0.40
C LEU A 117 -0.03 6.50 -0.92
N ALA A 118 -0.40 5.87 -2.04
CA ALA A 118 0.14 6.16 -3.36
C ALA A 118 -0.13 7.62 -3.78
N ALA A 119 -1.32 8.15 -3.52
CA ALA A 119 -1.66 9.55 -3.78
C ALA A 119 -0.79 10.54 -2.97
N LYS A 120 -0.58 10.26 -1.68
CA LYS A 120 0.26 11.11 -0.81
C LYS A 120 1.75 11.02 -1.16
N TYR A 121 2.23 9.83 -1.54
CA TYR A 121 3.58 9.66 -2.07
C TYR A 121 3.77 10.46 -3.35
N ALA A 122 2.86 10.29 -4.33
CA ALA A 122 2.90 10.99 -5.61
C ALA A 122 3.00 12.50 -5.41
N ALA A 123 2.10 13.09 -4.61
CA ALA A 123 2.11 14.52 -4.37
C ALA A 123 3.40 15.00 -3.68
N SER A 124 3.85 14.29 -2.64
CA SER A 124 5.04 14.70 -1.86
C SER A 124 6.33 14.61 -2.68
N TYR A 125 6.52 13.50 -3.40
CA TYR A 125 7.72 13.28 -4.21
C TYR A 125 7.79 14.23 -5.41
N VAL A 126 6.65 14.45 -6.09
CA VAL A 126 6.55 15.43 -7.19
C VAL A 126 6.87 16.83 -6.71
N GLN A 127 6.33 17.26 -5.57
CA GLN A 127 6.65 18.58 -5.01
C GLN A 127 8.14 18.70 -4.67
N GLY A 128 8.73 17.66 -4.09
CA GLY A 128 10.17 17.62 -3.82
C GLY A 128 11.02 17.75 -5.08
N LEU A 129 10.67 17.02 -6.16
CA LEU A 129 11.37 17.10 -7.43
C LEU A 129 11.21 18.47 -8.11
N GLN A 130 9.97 18.96 -8.18
CA GLN A 130 9.67 20.18 -8.92
C GLN A 130 10.10 21.46 -8.21
N GLY A 131 10.32 21.41 -6.90
CA GLY A 131 10.70 22.55 -6.09
C GLY A 131 9.57 23.59 -5.94
N ASP A 132 9.90 24.69 -5.29
CA ASP A 132 9.00 25.76 -4.85
C ASP A 132 9.27 27.11 -5.53
N GLY A 133 9.85 27.07 -6.74
CA GLY A 133 10.22 28.25 -7.50
C GLY A 133 9.04 29.20 -7.77
N ALA A 134 9.24 30.49 -7.47
CA ALA A 134 8.22 31.52 -7.70
C ALA A 134 7.77 31.57 -9.17
N GLY A 135 6.51 31.94 -9.40
CA GLY A 135 5.99 32.10 -10.76
C GLY A 135 5.87 30.81 -11.57
N ASN A 136 5.63 29.67 -10.91
CA ASN A 136 5.47 28.34 -11.54
C ASN A 136 6.78 27.78 -12.17
N ARG A 137 7.94 28.25 -11.67
CA ARG A 137 9.26 27.76 -12.05
C ARG A 137 9.51 26.35 -11.52
N LEU A 138 10.11 25.51 -12.34
CA LEU A 138 10.41 24.12 -12.04
C LEU A 138 11.90 23.92 -11.79
N LYS A 139 12.25 23.22 -10.71
CA LYS A 139 13.60 22.74 -10.44
C LYS A 139 13.96 21.53 -11.28
N VAL A 140 13.07 20.54 -11.41
CA VAL A 140 13.04 19.59 -12.53
C VAL A 140 11.57 19.32 -12.85
N ALA A 141 11.26 18.72 -13.99
CA ALA A 141 9.91 18.31 -14.35
C ALA A 141 9.71 16.83 -14.00
N ALA A 142 8.78 16.54 -13.11
CA ALA A 142 8.41 15.17 -12.74
C ALA A 142 7.33 14.62 -13.69
N CYS A 143 7.16 13.30 -13.72
CA CYS A 143 6.15 12.62 -14.51
C CYS A 143 5.57 11.42 -13.75
N CYS A 144 4.27 11.45 -13.47
CA CYS A 144 3.61 10.30 -12.86
C CYS A 144 3.32 9.23 -13.91
N LYS A 145 3.76 8.00 -13.65
CA LYS A 145 3.60 6.85 -14.55
C LYS A 145 3.03 5.63 -13.83
N HIS A 146 2.37 4.69 -14.51
CA HIS A 146 2.00 4.66 -15.94
C HIS A 146 0.46 4.68 -16.03
N TYR A 147 -0.09 5.71 -16.64
CA TYR A 147 -1.51 6.02 -16.66
C TYR A 147 -2.22 5.24 -17.77
N THR A 148 -3.14 4.30 -17.48
CA THR A 148 -3.61 3.87 -16.15
C THR A 148 -3.85 2.36 -16.14
N ALA A 149 -4.11 1.83 -14.94
CA ALA A 149 -4.38 0.41 -14.71
C ALA A 149 -3.32 -0.54 -15.30
N TYR A 150 -2.06 -0.09 -15.27
CA TYR A 150 -0.88 -0.90 -15.59
C TYR A 150 -0.32 -1.49 -14.30
N ASP A 151 -0.40 -2.82 -14.17
CA ASP A 151 0.07 -3.57 -13.00
C ASP A 151 0.42 -5.05 -13.33
N LEU A 152 0.87 -5.27 -14.57
CA LEU A 152 1.25 -6.56 -15.14
C LEU A 152 2.29 -6.34 -16.25
N ASP A 153 3.41 -7.05 -16.19
CA ASP A 153 4.49 -6.96 -17.19
C ASP A 153 4.55 -8.16 -18.13
N ASN A 154 4.58 -9.36 -17.57
CA ASN A 154 4.64 -10.61 -18.30
C ASN A 154 4.30 -11.78 -17.37
N TRP A 155 3.05 -12.23 -17.41
CA TRP A 155 2.57 -13.33 -16.59
C TRP A 155 1.83 -14.36 -17.42
N LYS A 156 2.31 -15.61 -17.40
CA LYS A 156 1.69 -16.78 -18.05
C LYS A 156 1.25 -16.55 -19.50
N GLY A 157 2.14 -15.96 -20.31
CA GLY A 157 1.90 -15.72 -21.73
C GLY A 157 1.05 -14.49 -22.04
N VAL A 158 0.72 -13.68 -21.03
CA VAL A 158 0.15 -12.34 -21.21
C VAL A 158 1.23 -11.32 -20.89
N ASP A 159 1.70 -10.61 -21.90
CA ASP A 159 2.64 -9.50 -21.74
C ASP A 159 1.92 -8.15 -21.73
N ARG A 160 2.60 -7.13 -21.21
CA ARG A 160 2.12 -5.75 -21.08
C ARG A 160 1.66 -5.10 -22.38
N PHE A 161 2.21 -5.51 -23.53
CA PHE A 161 1.86 -4.93 -24.82
C PHE A 161 0.52 -5.44 -25.32
N HIS A 162 0.16 -6.69 -25.02
CA HIS A 162 -1.14 -7.27 -25.38
C HIS A 162 -2.17 -7.25 -24.24
N PHE A 163 -1.77 -6.82 -23.05
CA PHE A 163 -2.67 -6.80 -21.90
C PHE A 163 -3.81 -5.80 -22.09
N ASN A 164 -5.04 -6.30 -21.98
CA ASN A 164 -6.25 -5.47 -21.98
C ASN A 164 -6.91 -5.52 -20.61
N ALA A 165 -6.60 -4.52 -19.79
CA ALA A 165 -7.16 -4.34 -18.46
C ALA A 165 -8.66 -4.05 -18.55
N ARG A 166 -9.49 -5.01 -18.14
CA ARG A 166 -10.94 -4.85 -18.04
C ARG A 166 -11.28 -4.26 -16.67
N VAL A 167 -11.46 -2.95 -16.59
CA VAL A 167 -11.64 -2.23 -15.33
C VAL A 167 -13.02 -1.60 -15.27
N SER A 168 -13.75 -1.86 -14.17
CA SER A 168 -15.04 -1.22 -13.92
C SER A 168 -14.87 0.30 -13.72
N LYS A 169 -15.88 1.10 -14.09
CA LYS A 169 -15.87 2.56 -13.80
C LYS A 169 -15.70 2.86 -12.30
N GLN A 170 -16.21 1.96 -11.47
CA GLN A 170 -16.08 2.04 -10.03
C GLN A 170 -14.62 1.91 -9.60
N ASP A 171 -13.94 0.83 -9.97
CA ASP A 171 -12.56 0.57 -9.56
C ASP A 171 -11.57 1.56 -10.17
N LEU A 172 -11.83 2.02 -11.40
CA LEU A 172 -11.03 3.06 -12.03
C LEU A 172 -11.02 4.33 -11.16
N ALA A 173 -12.18 4.83 -10.74
CA ALA A 173 -12.31 6.04 -9.92
C ALA A 173 -11.99 5.84 -8.42
N ASP A 174 -12.11 4.62 -7.91
CA ASP A 174 -11.93 4.25 -6.49
C ASP A 174 -10.51 3.80 -6.15
N THR A 175 -9.74 3.33 -7.14
CA THR A 175 -8.43 2.72 -6.94
C THR A 175 -7.40 3.27 -7.93
N TYR A 176 -7.55 2.99 -9.23
CA TYR A 176 -6.47 3.15 -10.20
C TYR A 176 -6.14 4.62 -10.51
N ASP A 177 -7.15 5.48 -10.63
CA ASP A 177 -6.95 6.90 -11.00
C ASP A 177 -6.70 7.82 -9.80
N VAL A 178 -6.91 7.33 -8.57
CA VAL A 178 -6.71 8.11 -7.34
C VAL A 178 -5.29 8.67 -7.23
N PRO A 179 -4.20 7.89 -7.38
CA PRO A 179 -2.84 8.43 -7.32
C PRO A 179 -2.54 9.42 -8.45
N PHE A 180 -2.98 9.17 -9.68
CA PHE A 180 -2.75 10.08 -10.81
C PHE A 180 -3.50 11.41 -10.64
N LYS A 181 -4.76 11.36 -10.17
CA LYS A 181 -5.51 12.57 -9.85
C LYS A 181 -4.80 13.41 -8.78
N ALA A 182 -4.31 12.78 -7.71
CA ALA A 182 -3.56 13.48 -6.67
C ALA A 182 -2.23 14.04 -7.23
N CYS A 183 -1.54 13.29 -8.08
CA CYS A 183 -0.33 13.75 -8.74
C CYS A 183 -0.54 15.03 -9.56
N VAL A 184 -1.63 15.11 -10.33
CA VAL A 184 -1.97 16.30 -11.12
C VAL A 184 -2.52 17.44 -10.25
N VAL A 185 -3.47 17.14 -9.38
CA VAL A 185 -4.23 18.17 -8.65
C VAL A 185 -3.49 18.67 -7.42
N GLU A 186 -2.86 17.80 -6.65
CA GLU A 186 -2.17 18.11 -5.38
C GLU A 186 -0.65 18.26 -5.61
N GLY A 187 -0.04 17.34 -6.37
CA GLY A 187 1.38 17.38 -6.72
C GLY A 187 1.73 18.44 -7.76
N LYS A 188 0.76 18.89 -8.57
CA LYS A 188 0.95 19.83 -9.70
C LYS A 188 2.03 19.35 -10.68
N VAL A 189 2.04 18.04 -10.96
CA VAL A 189 3.03 17.41 -11.83
C VAL A 189 3.08 18.05 -13.22
N ALA A 190 4.27 18.15 -13.77
CA ALA A 190 4.55 18.71 -15.09
C ALA A 190 4.27 17.70 -16.21
N SER A 191 4.17 16.41 -15.90
CA SER A 191 3.88 15.37 -16.88
C SER A 191 3.13 14.16 -16.33
N VAL A 192 2.42 13.46 -17.22
CA VAL A 192 1.84 12.14 -16.97
C VAL A 192 2.21 11.25 -18.14
N MET A 193 2.66 10.02 -17.87
CA MET A 193 3.00 9.04 -18.90
C MET A 193 1.84 8.09 -19.12
N CYS A 194 1.37 7.92 -20.36
CA CYS A 194 0.42 6.87 -20.71
C CYS A 194 1.11 5.51 -20.85
N SER A 195 0.43 4.42 -20.45
CA SER A 195 0.99 3.07 -20.39
C SER A 195 0.88 2.28 -21.71
N TYR A 196 1.60 1.16 -21.80
CA TYR A 196 1.50 0.23 -22.93
C TYR A 196 0.12 -0.40 -23.11
N ASN A 197 -0.50 -0.83 -22.00
CA ASN A 197 -1.66 -1.71 -22.04
C ASN A 197 -2.90 -1.03 -22.65
N GLN A 198 -3.90 -1.84 -22.95
CA GLN A 198 -5.25 -1.33 -23.21
C GLN A 198 -6.04 -1.26 -21.91
N VAL A 199 -6.96 -0.30 -21.83
CA VAL A 199 -8.01 -0.27 -20.80
C VAL A 199 -9.35 -0.37 -21.51
N ASN A 200 -10.11 -1.42 -21.18
CA ASN A 200 -11.43 -1.69 -21.77
C ASN A 200 -11.43 -1.70 -23.31
N GLY A 201 -10.34 -2.18 -23.93
CA GLY A 201 -10.20 -2.32 -25.38
C GLY A 201 -9.63 -1.11 -26.12
N LYS A 202 -9.17 -0.07 -25.42
CA LYS A 202 -8.50 1.09 -26.03
C LYS A 202 -7.07 1.22 -25.49
N PRO A 203 -6.05 1.44 -26.34
CA PRO A 203 -4.70 1.79 -25.88
C PRO A 203 -4.75 3.09 -25.08
N THR A 204 -4.09 3.15 -23.92
CA THR A 204 -4.19 4.34 -23.05
C THR A 204 -3.63 5.60 -23.73
N CYS A 205 -2.58 5.46 -24.54
CA CYS A 205 -1.99 6.56 -25.31
C CYS A 205 -2.86 7.07 -26.48
N ALA A 206 -3.94 6.36 -26.83
CA ALA A 206 -4.87 6.73 -27.91
C ALA A 206 -6.32 6.92 -27.43
N ASP A 207 -6.57 6.96 -26.11
CA ASP A 207 -7.92 7.17 -25.57
C ASP A 207 -8.19 8.64 -25.18
N PRO A 208 -9.01 9.39 -25.94
CA PRO A 208 -9.34 10.78 -25.61
C PRO A 208 -10.11 10.92 -24.29
N ASP A 209 -10.79 9.87 -23.83
CA ASP A 209 -11.51 9.90 -22.55
C ASP A 209 -10.52 9.95 -21.37
N LEU A 210 -9.40 9.24 -21.49
CA LEU A 210 -8.34 9.21 -20.49
C LEU A 210 -7.45 10.45 -20.57
N LEU A 211 -6.95 10.81 -21.76
CA LEU A 211 -5.95 11.86 -21.91
C LEU A 211 -6.57 13.27 -21.96
N ARG A 212 -7.24 13.61 -23.07
CA ARG A 212 -7.85 14.93 -23.27
C ARG A 212 -8.96 15.25 -22.27
N ASN A 213 -9.87 14.31 -22.02
CA ASN A 213 -11.06 14.58 -21.21
C ASN A 213 -10.75 14.50 -19.71
N THR A 214 -10.00 13.50 -19.26
CA THR A 214 -9.74 13.30 -17.82
C THR A 214 -8.50 14.06 -17.34
N ILE A 215 -7.30 13.72 -17.81
CA ILE A 215 -6.06 14.37 -17.33
C ILE A 215 -6.06 15.87 -17.64
N ARG A 216 -6.26 16.25 -18.91
CA ARG A 216 -6.18 17.65 -19.33
C ARG A 216 -7.46 18.42 -19.02
N GLY A 217 -8.62 17.81 -19.27
CA GLY A 217 -9.93 18.43 -19.09
C GLY A 217 -10.36 18.54 -17.62
N GLN A 218 -10.53 17.40 -16.94
CA GLN A 218 -11.07 17.36 -15.58
C GLN A 218 -10.02 17.71 -14.52
N TRP A 219 -8.81 17.15 -14.62
CA TRP A 219 -7.76 17.37 -13.61
C TRP A 219 -6.89 18.60 -13.89
N ARG A 220 -7.02 19.18 -15.09
CA ARG A 220 -6.35 20.43 -15.50
C ARG A 220 -4.82 20.33 -15.43
N LEU A 221 -4.25 19.25 -15.99
CA LEU A 221 -2.81 19.13 -16.14
C LEU A 221 -2.22 20.39 -16.80
N ASN A 222 -1.28 21.02 -16.10
CA ASN A 222 -0.50 22.16 -16.60
C ASN A 222 0.89 21.65 -16.97
N GLY A 223 0.96 20.95 -18.10
CA GLY A 223 2.10 20.13 -18.46
C GLY A 223 1.87 19.32 -19.74
N TYR A 224 2.73 18.32 -19.95
CA TYR A 224 2.68 17.47 -21.15
C TYR A 224 2.38 16.00 -20.83
N ILE A 225 1.76 15.30 -21.77
CA ILE A 225 1.49 13.86 -21.71
C ILE A 225 2.49 13.16 -22.62
N VAL A 226 3.18 12.14 -22.11
CA VAL A 226 4.21 11.36 -22.82
C VAL A 226 3.82 9.89 -22.93
N SER A 227 4.28 9.18 -23.97
CA SER A 227 4.14 7.73 -24.06
C SER A 227 5.21 7.01 -23.26
N ASP A 228 4.91 5.81 -22.77
CA ASP A 228 5.95 4.85 -22.40
C ASP A 228 6.74 4.40 -23.66
N CYS A 229 7.90 3.79 -23.51
CA CYS A 229 8.90 3.59 -24.56
C CYS A 229 8.85 2.21 -25.27
N ASP A 230 8.10 1.97 -26.35
CA ASP A 230 7.48 2.88 -27.32
C ASP A 230 5.99 2.53 -27.53
N SER A 231 5.11 3.10 -26.70
CA SER A 231 3.68 2.74 -26.66
C SER A 231 2.92 3.13 -27.93
N VAL A 232 3.38 4.15 -28.65
CA VAL A 232 2.75 4.57 -29.90
C VAL A 232 3.07 3.57 -31.01
N GLY A 233 4.29 3.03 -31.06
CA GLY A 233 4.62 1.87 -31.88
C GLY A 233 3.82 0.63 -31.49
N VAL A 234 3.81 0.29 -30.20
CA VAL A 234 3.11 -0.92 -29.67
C VAL A 234 1.64 -0.96 -30.06
N MET A 235 0.92 0.16 -30.03
CA MET A 235 -0.51 0.15 -30.39
C MET A 235 -0.76 -0.21 -31.87
N TYR A 236 0.22 -0.01 -32.75
CA TYR A 236 0.17 -0.43 -34.15
C TYR A 236 0.79 -1.83 -34.36
N ASP A 237 2.05 -2.00 -33.97
CA ASP A 237 2.86 -3.18 -34.29
C ASP A 237 2.41 -4.44 -33.54
N ASN A 238 1.96 -4.29 -32.29
CA ASN A 238 1.59 -5.42 -31.42
C ASN A 238 0.08 -5.52 -31.22
N GLN A 239 -0.58 -4.39 -30.94
CA GLN A 239 -2.02 -4.40 -30.62
C GLN A 239 -2.92 -4.33 -31.86
N HIS A 240 -2.36 -3.96 -33.02
CA HIS A 240 -3.09 -3.78 -34.28
C HIS A 240 -4.35 -2.92 -34.12
N PHE A 241 -4.27 -1.86 -33.31
CA PHE A 241 -5.40 -0.99 -32.99
C PHE A 241 -5.82 -0.11 -34.17
N THR A 242 -4.85 0.33 -35.00
CA THR A 242 -5.07 1.11 -36.22
C THR A 242 -4.67 0.32 -37.46
N LYS A 243 -5.18 0.72 -38.64
CA LYS A 243 -4.89 0.02 -39.90
C LYS A 243 -3.55 0.43 -40.49
N THR A 244 -3.17 1.69 -40.27
CA THR A 244 -1.89 2.24 -40.75
C THR A 244 -1.14 2.88 -39.59
N PRO A 245 0.20 3.03 -39.70
CA PRO A 245 0.98 3.73 -38.69
C PRO A 245 0.65 5.24 -38.64
N GLU A 246 0.22 5.84 -39.73
CA GLU A 246 -0.24 7.24 -39.75
C GLU A 246 -1.55 7.43 -38.96
N GLU A 247 -2.48 6.48 -39.05
CA GLU A 247 -3.67 6.47 -38.21
C GLU A 247 -3.31 6.33 -36.72
N ALA A 248 -2.24 5.59 -36.39
CA ALA A 248 -1.73 5.48 -35.04
C ALA A 248 -1.18 6.83 -34.54
N ALA A 249 -0.27 7.45 -35.27
CA ALA A 249 0.25 8.78 -34.93
C ALA A 249 -0.88 9.81 -34.77
N ALA A 250 -1.86 9.79 -35.68
CA ALA A 250 -3.02 10.66 -35.63
C ALA A 250 -3.91 10.42 -34.40
N SER A 251 -4.17 9.15 -34.07
CA SER A 251 -4.99 8.76 -32.93
C SER A 251 -4.37 9.19 -31.60
N ALA A 252 -3.05 9.01 -31.46
CA ALA A 252 -2.32 9.40 -30.25
C ALA A 252 -2.33 10.92 -30.02
N ILE A 253 -1.96 11.71 -31.03
CA ILE A 253 -1.94 13.18 -30.92
C ILE A 253 -3.36 13.72 -30.68
N ARG A 254 -4.38 13.24 -31.40
CA ARG A 254 -5.77 13.68 -31.20
C ARG A 254 -6.36 13.27 -29.85
N ALA A 255 -5.92 12.15 -29.29
CA ALA A 255 -6.29 11.74 -27.94
C ALA A 255 -5.75 12.70 -26.87
N GLY A 256 -4.63 13.37 -27.15
CA GLY A 256 -4.03 14.40 -26.30
C GLY A 256 -2.59 14.10 -25.88
N LEU A 257 -1.94 13.11 -26.50
CA LEU A 257 -0.51 12.84 -26.36
C LEU A 257 0.31 14.01 -26.93
N ASP A 258 1.32 14.47 -26.20
CA ASP A 258 2.17 15.58 -26.64
C ASP A 258 3.56 15.11 -27.08
N LEU A 259 4.09 14.05 -26.46
CA LEU A 259 5.45 13.56 -26.65
C LEU A 259 5.47 12.04 -26.80
N ASP A 260 6.29 11.56 -27.72
CA ASP A 260 6.55 10.15 -27.93
C ASP A 260 7.91 9.74 -27.35
N CYS A 261 7.93 8.75 -26.46
CA CYS A 261 9.15 8.02 -26.15
C CYS A 261 9.43 6.99 -27.23
N GLY A 262 10.02 7.45 -28.33
CA GLY A 262 10.22 6.62 -29.50
C GLY A 262 10.31 7.48 -30.74
N PRO A 263 10.67 6.87 -31.88
CA PRO A 263 10.74 7.58 -33.14
C PRO A 263 9.38 7.66 -33.86
N PHE A 264 8.32 7.00 -33.36
CA PHE A 264 7.11 6.73 -34.13
C PHE A 264 6.42 8.02 -34.61
N LEU A 265 6.22 9.00 -33.73
CA LEU A 265 5.66 10.29 -34.15
C LEU A 265 6.59 11.03 -35.10
N ALA A 266 7.91 10.94 -34.94
CA ALA A 266 8.84 11.58 -35.87
C ALA A 266 8.80 10.99 -37.29
N ILE A 267 8.45 9.71 -37.42
CA ILE A 267 8.40 9.00 -38.70
C ILE A 267 7.06 9.23 -39.41
N HIS A 268 5.93 9.12 -38.69
CA HIS A 268 4.62 8.99 -39.33
C HIS A 268 3.75 10.25 -39.31
N THR A 269 4.08 11.26 -38.49
CA THR A 269 3.21 12.45 -38.34
C THR A 269 3.10 13.28 -39.62
N GLU A 270 4.16 13.36 -40.44
CA GLU A 270 4.10 14.18 -41.67
C GLU A 270 3.11 13.58 -42.67
N THR A 271 3.20 12.28 -42.92
CA THR A 271 2.28 11.57 -43.80
C THR A 271 0.85 11.63 -43.26
N ALA A 272 0.66 11.51 -41.94
CA ALA A 272 -0.66 11.69 -41.32
C ALA A 272 -1.26 13.08 -41.59
N ILE A 273 -0.45 14.15 -41.62
CA ILE A 273 -0.91 15.49 -41.98
C ILE A 273 -1.22 15.57 -43.48
N GLN A 274 -0.34 15.05 -44.34
CA GLN A 274 -0.55 15.05 -45.80
C GLN A 274 -1.81 14.29 -46.21
N SER A 275 -2.15 13.21 -45.49
CA SER A 275 -3.39 12.44 -45.67
C SER A 275 -4.63 13.05 -45.00
N GLY A 276 -4.51 14.20 -44.34
CA GLY A 276 -5.63 14.87 -43.66
C GLY A 276 -6.08 14.22 -42.34
N LEU A 277 -5.33 13.25 -41.83
CA LEU A 277 -5.58 12.59 -40.54
C LEU A 277 -5.20 13.49 -39.36
N LEU A 278 -4.28 14.43 -39.56
CA LEU A 278 -3.89 15.47 -38.60
C LEU A 278 -3.87 16.84 -39.27
N THR A 279 -4.04 17.88 -38.46
CA THR A 279 -3.80 19.27 -38.86
C THR A 279 -2.50 19.77 -38.27
N GLU A 280 -1.91 20.82 -38.87
CA GLU A 280 -0.77 21.50 -38.26
C GLU A 280 -1.08 22.03 -36.85
N ASN A 281 -2.34 22.41 -36.60
CA ASN A 281 -2.76 22.89 -35.29
C ASN A 281 -2.70 21.80 -34.22
N ASP A 282 -2.96 20.54 -34.56
CA ASP A 282 -2.85 19.42 -33.62
C ASP A 282 -1.40 19.28 -33.11
N VAL A 283 -0.41 19.39 -34.01
CA VAL A 283 1.02 19.40 -33.68
C VAL A 283 1.40 20.65 -32.88
N ASN A 284 0.88 21.82 -33.24
CA ASN A 284 1.18 23.07 -32.53
C ASN A 284 0.73 23.03 -31.07
N LEU A 285 -0.42 22.42 -30.79
CA LEU A 285 -0.93 22.28 -29.42
C LEU A 285 -0.06 21.36 -28.57
N ALA A 286 0.39 20.23 -29.13
CA ALA A 286 1.32 19.33 -28.47
C ALA A 286 2.65 20.05 -28.13
N LEU A 287 3.23 20.74 -29.12
CA LEU A 287 4.46 21.50 -28.92
C LEU A 287 4.32 22.64 -27.92
N ALA A 288 3.17 23.33 -27.90
CA ALA A 288 2.93 24.40 -26.93
C ALA A 288 3.05 23.88 -25.49
N ASN A 289 2.55 22.68 -25.20
CA ASN A 289 2.67 22.06 -23.87
C ASN A 289 4.13 21.74 -23.53
N LEU A 290 4.89 21.19 -24.48
CA LEU A 290 6.31 20.84 -24.31
C LEU A 290 7.17 22.07 -24.06
N ILE A 291 7.08 23.06 -24.95
CA ILE A 291 7.87 24.29 -24.86
C ILE A 291 7.50 25.10 -23.61
N THR A 292 6.23 25.08 -23.18
CA THR A 292 5.81 25.72 -21.92
C THR A 292 6.52 25.09 -20.71
N VAL A 293 6.71 23.77 -20.68
CA VAL A 293 7.47 23.12 -19.61
C VAL A 293 8.96 23.47 -19.68
N GLN A 294 9.56 23.50 -20.86
CA GLN A 294 10.96 23.95 -21.03
C GLN A 294 11.17 25.41 -20.58
N MET A 295 10.20 26.30 -20.85
CA MET A 295 10.18 27.67 -20.33
C MET A 295 10.13 27.69 -18.80
N ARG A 296 9.26 26.89 -18.17
CA ARG A 296 9.19 26.79 -16.70
C ARG A 296 10.46 26.24 -16.06
N LEU A 297 11.19 25.40 -16.80
CA LEU A 297 12.50 24.85 -16.40
C LEU A 297 13.67 25.84 -16.54
N GLY A 298 13.41 26.99 -17.15
CA GLY A 298 14.37 28.06 -17.31
C GLY A 298 15.30 27.96 -18.52
N MET A 299 14.98 27.09 -19.48
CA MET A 299 15.88 26.78 -20.61
C MET A 299 16.05 27.94 -21.61
N TYR A 300 15.26 29.00 -21.49
CA TYR A 300 15.25 30.14 -22.42
C TYR A 300 15.48 31.49 -21.75
N ASP A 301 15.92 31.50 -20.49
CA ASP A 301 16.06 32.74 -19.69
C ASP A 301 17.48 33.30 -19.66
N GLY A 302 18.29 32.98 -20.67
CA GLY A 302 19.68 33.43 -20.80
C GLY A 302 20.67 32.55 -20.04
N GLU A 303 21.70 33.17 -19.47
CA GLU A 303 22.82 32.47 -18.83
C GLU A 303 22.36 31.54 -17.69
N PRO A 304 22.58 30.21 -17.78
CA PRO A 304 22.12 29.26 -16.76
C PRO A 304 22.65 29.56 -15.35
N SER A 305 23.88 30.06 -15.24
CA SER A 305 24.52 30.41 -13.95
C SER A 305 23.84 31.58 -13.23
N ALA A 306 23.09 32.43 -13.96
CA ALA A 306 22.31 33.52 -13.38
C ALA A 306 20.91 33.08 -12.91
N GLN A 307 20.49 31.84 -13.20
CA GLN A 307 19.19 31.30 -12.80
C GLN A 307 19.15 30.85 -11.35
N LEU A 308 17.94 30.71 -10.80
CA LEU A 308 17.68 30.30 -9.41
C LEU A 308 18.46 29.05 -8.97
N TYR A 309 18.64 28.08 -9.86
CA TYR A 309 19.34 26.83 -9.57
C TYR A 309 20.69 26.68 -10.30
N GLY A 310 21.21 27.77 -10.89
CA GLY A 310 22.42 27.78 -11.72
C GLY A 310 23.72 27.48 -10.99
N ASN A 311 23.72 27.62 -9.65
CA ASN A 311 24.92 27.46 -8.81
C ASN A 311 25.12 26.05 -8.25
N LEU A 312 24.19 25.13 -8.53
CA LEU A 312 24.35 23.71 -8.17
C LEU A 312 25.39 23.06 -9.09
N GLY A 313 26.32 22.30 -8.52
CA GLY A 313 27.41 21.65 -9.24
C GLY A 313 27.95 20.40 -8.53
N PRO A 314 29.16 19.92 -8.88
CA PRO A 314 29.67 18.63 -8.38
C PRO A 314 29.73 18.49 -6.85
N LYS A 315 29.96 19.61 -6.13
CA LYS A 315 30.00 19.66 -4.67
C LYS A 315 28.64 19.38 -4.00
N ASP A 316 27.55 19.48 -4.76
CA ASP A 316 26.17 19.33 -4.28
C ASP A 316 25.64 17.91 -4.56
N VAL A 317 26.46 17.02 -5.13
CA VAL A 317 26.13 15.61 -5.39
C VAL A 317 26.88 14.72 -4.39
N CYS A 318 26.22 13.66 -3.91
CA CYS A 318 26.81 12.72 -2.95
C CYS A 318 27.30 13.38 -1.64
N THR A 319 26.69 14.48 -1.23
CA THR A 319 27.06 15.16 0.03
C THR A 319 26.82 14.24 1.22
N SER A 320 27.55 14.43 2.31
CA SER A 320 27.34 13.64 3.54
C SER A 320 25.89 13.73 4.05
N ALA A 321 25.24 14.88 3.87
CA ALA A 321 23.83 15.05 4.24
C ALA A 321 22.89 14.21 3.35
N HIS A 322 23.17 14.10 2.05
CA HIS A 322 22.38 13.27 1.14
C HIS A 322 22.54 11.78 1.47
N GLN A 323 23.78 11.35 1.72
CA GLN A 323 24.06 9.96 2.10
C GLN A 323 23.46 9.59 3.47
N GLU A 324 23.47 10.51 4.45
CA GLU A 324 22.79 10.30 5.73
C GLU A 324 21.27 10.24 5.55
N LEU A 325 20.68 11.05 4.66
CA LEU A 325 19.25 10.94 4.35
C LEU A 325 18.91 9.58 3.73
N ALA A 326 19.77 9.02 2.87
CA ALA A 326 19.57 7.68 2.32
C ALA A 326 19.62 6.60 3.41
N LEU A 327 20.52 6.73 4.38
CA LEU A 327 20.58 5.87 5.55
C LEU A 327 19.33 6.01 6.43
N GLU A 328 18.90 7.23 6.70
CA GLU A 328 17.72 7.50 7.51
C GLU A 328 16.44 7.00 6.82
N ALA A 329 16.34 7.13 5.50
CA ALA A 329 15.27 6.55 4.72
C ALA A 329 15.24 5.02 4.88
N ALA A 330 16.39 4.34 4.83
CA ALA A 330 16.47 2.91 5.06
C ALA A 330 16.04 2.53 6.49
N ARG A 331 16.55 3.23 7.51
CA ARG A 331 16.19 3.03 8.93
C ARG A 331 14.69 3.15 9.18
N GLN A 332 14.04 4.18 8.64
CA GLN A 332 12.59 4.39 8.80
C GLN A 332 11.74 3.37 8.04
N SER A 333 12.31 2.70 7.04
CA SER A 333 11.61 1.78 6.13
C SER A 333 11.64 0.33 6.59
N ILE A 334 12.62 -0.08 7.41
CA ILE A 334 12.73 -1.45 7.90
C ILE A 334 11.51 -1.80 8.76
N VAL A 335 10.85 -2.91 8.41
CA VAL A 335 9.66 -3.41 9.10
C VAL A 335 10.02 -4.65 9.90
N LEU A 336 9.80 -4.57 11.22
CA LEU A 336 9.89 -5.73 12.10
C LEU A 336 8.58 -6.53 12.03
N LEU A 337 8.59 -7.67 11.35
CA LEU A 337 7.40 -8.50 11.14
C LEU A 337 7.11 -9.41 12.33
N GLN A 338 8.16 -9.93 12.96
CA GLN A 338 8.08 -10.85 14.11
C GLN A 338 9.26 -10.62 15.04
N ASN A 339 9.03 -10.65 16.35
CA ASN A 339 10.07 -10.58 17.37
C ASN A 339 9.68 -11.39 18.62
N ASN A 340 9.89 -12.70 18.55
CA ASN A 340 9.55 -13.60 19.64
C ASN A 340 10.53 -13.41 20.81
N GLN A 341 10.00 -13.44 22.03
CA GLN A 341 10.76 -13.32 23.28
C GLN A 341 11.64 -12.06 23.38
N ASN A 342 11.29 -10.99 22.64
CA ASN A 342 12.09 -9.76 22.53
C ASN A 342 13.57 -10.06 22.18
N THR A 343 13.78 -11.00 21.26
CA THR A 343 15.11 -11.43 20.82
C THR A 343 15.92 -10.29 20.22
N LEU A 344 15.28 -9.49 19.37
CA LEU A 344 15.85 -8.24 18.91
C LEU A 344 15.50 -7.10 19.87
N PRO A 345 16.46 -6.18 20.14
CA PRO A 345 17.79 -6.11 19.54
C PRO A 345 18.82 -7.10 20.11
N LEU A 346 19.73 -7.55 19.26
CA LEU A 346 20.90 -8.33 19.65
C LEU A 346 21.87 -7.46 20.48
N SER A 347 22.47 -8.04 21.51
CA SER A 347 23.54 -7.39 22.28
C SER A 347 24.93 -7.82 21.79
N PRO A 348 25.83 -6.90 21.41
CA PRO A 348 27.22 -7.24 21.07
C PRO A 348 28.00 -7.89 22.23
N ALA A 349 27.59 -7.65 23.48
CA ALA A 349 28.21 -8.26 24.65
C ALA A 349 27.88 -9.76 24.78
N ARG A 350 26.67 -10.16 24.39
CA ARG A 350 26.16 -11.55 24.45
C ARG A 350 26.36 -12.31 23.14
N HIS A 351 26.21 -11.63 22.01
CA HIS A 351 26.32 -12.22 20.68
C HIS A 351 27.60 -11.71 20.02
N ARG A 352 28.76 -12.18 20.46
CA ARG A 352 30.06 -11.67 20.02
C ARG A 352 30.43 -12.15 18.62
N THR A 353 29.89 -13.31 18.25
CA THR A 353 30.03 -13.89 16.91
C THR A 353 28.66 -14.10 16.30
N VAL A 354 28.45 -13.60 15.09
CA VAL A 354 27.19 -13.76 14.34
C VAL A 354 27.47 -14.45 13.02
N ALA A 355 26.72 -15.51 12.72
CA ALA A 355 26.72 -16.12 11.40
C ALA A 355 25.84 -15.28 10.47
N VAL A 356 26.39 -14.77 9.36
CA VAL A 356 25.66 -14.00 8.35
C VAL A 356 25.57 -14.85 7.10
N ILE A 357 24.37 -15.32 6.78
CA ILE A 357 24.17 -16.39 5.81
C ILE A 357 23.11 -16.00 4.78
N GLY A 358 23.33 -16.34 3.50
CA GLY A 358 22.30 -16.25 2.46
C GLY A 358 22.74 -15.50 1.21
N PRO A 359 22.01 -15.64 0.09
CA PRO A 359 22.41 -15.06 -1.19
C PRO A 359 22.43 -13.53 -1.19
N ASN A 360 21.69 -12.89 -0.28
CA ASN A 360 21.63 -11.43 -0.14
C ASN A 360 22.46 -10.90 1.04
N SER A 361 23.35 -11.72 1.62
CA SER A 361 24.13 -11.33 2.81
C SER A 361 25.31 -10.40 2.54
N ASP A 362 25.89 -10.46 1.35
CA ASP A 362 27.04 -9.62 0.95
C ASP A 362 26.85 -9.11 -0.49
N VAL A 363 25.85 -8.24 -0.67
CA VAL A 363 25.43 -7.72 -1.98
C VAL A 363 25.40 -6.20 -1.99
N THR A 364 25.65 -5.60 -3.16
CA THR A 364 25.54 -4.16 -3.40
C THR A 364 24.36 -3.85 -4.34
N VAL A 365 24.36 -4.45 -5.54
CA VAL A 365 23.38 -4.19 -6.60
C VAL A 365 21.96 -4.59 -6.20
N THR A 366 21.78 -5.72 -5.50
CA THR A 366 20.43 -6.12 -5.05
C THR A 366 19.80 -5.06 -4.15
N MET A 367 20.59 -4.37 -3.31
CA MET A 367 20.05 -3.42 -2.34
C MET A 367 19.38 -2.20 -2.98
N ILE A 368 19.73 -1.85 -4.21
CA ILE A 368 19.23 -0.65 -4.89
C ILE A 368 18.07 -0.94 -5.86
N GLY A 369 17.67 -2.20 -6.04
CA GLY A 369 16.55 -2.54 -6.93
C GLY A 369 16.82 -2.23 -8.41
N ASN A 370 15.79 -1.79 -9.15
CA ASN A 370 15.90 -1.32 -10.54
C ASN A 370 15.79 0.21 -10.65
N TYR A 371 15.96 0.74 -11.87
CA TYR A 371 15.93 2.19 -12.14
C TYR A 371 16.91 3.00 -11.28
N ALA A 372 17.99 2.37 -10.82
CA ALA A 372 19.04 2.98 -10.02
C ALA A 372 20.24 3.37 -10.91
N GLY A 373 20.83 4.54 -10.63
CA GLY A 373 22.12 4.92 -11.20
C GLY A 373 23.32 4.40 -10.39
N VAL A 374 24.49 4.99 -10.62
CA VAL A 374 25.71 4.65 -9.86
C VAL A 374 25.64 5.28 -8.46
N ALA A 375 25.57 4.46 -7.41
CA ALA A 375 25.49 4.95 -6.03
C ALA A 375 26.81 5.56 -5.54
N CYS A 376 26.73 6.55 -4.64
CA CYS A 376 27.90 7.21 -4.03
C CYS A 376 28.83 6.28 -3.25
N GLY A 377 28.31 5.14 -2.78
CA GLY A 377 29.05 4.14 -2.02
C GLY A 377 28.08 3.12 -1.41
N TYR A 378 28.59 1.93 -1.05
CA TYR A 378 27.76 0.86 -0.51
C TYR A 378 28.22 0.43 0.88
N THR A 379 27.27 -0.05 1.69
CA THR A 379 27.57 -0.91 2.84
C THR A 379 26.71 -2.16 2.75
N THR A 380 27.33 -3.33 2.55
CA THR A 380 26.61 -4.62 2.47
C THR A 380 26.11 -5.05 3.85
N PRO A 381 25.09 -5.94 3.96
CA PRO A 381 24.63 -6.43 5.26
C PRO A 381 25.75 -7.07 6.09
N LEU A 382 26.64 -7.85 5.46
CA LEU A 382 27.84 -8.40 6.09
C LEU A 382 28.74 -7.31 6.68
N GLN A 383 29.09 -6.30 5.87
CA GLN A 383 29.91 -5.17 6.33
C GLN A 383 29.23 -4.41 7.48
N GLY A 384 27.92 -4.17 7.37
CA GLY A 384 27.13 -3.49 8.39
C GLY A 384 27.19 -4.20 9.74
N ILE A 385 26.94 -5.52 9.74
CA ILE A 385 26.95 -6.38 10.94
C ILE A 385 28.37 -6.51 11.51
N ALA A 386 29.39 -6.63 10.66
CA ALA A 386 30.78 -6.77 11.07
C ALA A 386 31.34 -5.55 11.85
N ARG A 387 30.67 -4.39 11.77
CA ARG A 387 31.01 -3.21 12.59
C ARG A 387 30.65 -3.38 14.07
N TYR A 388 29.69 -4.25 14.39
CA TYR A 388 29.22 -4.48 15.75
C TYR A 388 29.89 -5.70 16.40
N VAL A 389 30.13 -6.76 15.61
CA VAL A 389 30.50 -8.09 16.11
C VAL A 389 31.36 -8.84 15.10
N LYS A 390 32.00 -9.93 15.51
CA LYS A 390 32.70 -10.81 14.56
C LYS A 390 31.67 -11.54 13.68
N ALA A 391 31.76 -11.38 12.36
CA ALA A 391 30.90 -12.08 11.42
C ALA A 391 31.57 -13.37 10.89
N ILE A 392 30.82 -14.48 10.86
CA ILE A 392 31.16 -15.68 10.08
C ILE A 392 30.23 -15.68 8.88
N HIS A 393 30.78 -15.64 7.67
CA HIS A 393 29.99 -15.49 6.45
C HIS A 393 29.94 -16.77 5.64
N GLU A 394 28.75 -17.14 5.18
CA GLU A 394 28.54 -18.20 4.20
C GLU A 394 27.40 -17.82 3.26
N ALA A 395 27.59 -17.91 1.94
CA ALA A 395 26.53 -17.56 1.00
C ALA A 395 25.33 -18.52 1.10
N GLY A 396 25.57 -19.80 1.38
CA GLY A 396 24.57 -20.87 1.45
C GLY A 396 23.96 -21.24 0.09
N CYS A 397 23.60 -20.26 -0.73
CA CYS A 397 23.26 -20.40 -2.14
C CYS A 397 24.23 -19.55 -2.99
N PRO A 398 24.57 -19.97 -4.22
CA PRO A 398 25.44 -19.18 -5.09
C PRO A 398 24.80 -17.88 -5.61
N ASN A 399 23.47 -17.82 -5.63
CA ASN A 399 22.68 -16.66 -6.07
C ASN A 399 21.25 -16.76 -5.51
N VAL A 400 20.42 -15.73 -5.76
CA VAL A 400 19.03 -15.65 -5.30
C VAL A 400 18.16 -16.78 -5.87
N ALA A 401 18.37 -17.21 -7.12
CA ALA A 401 17.61 -18.32 -7.68
C ALA A 401 17.80 -19.63 -6.90
N CYS A 402 18.92 -19.77 -6.17
CA CYS A 402 19.25 -20.89 -5.30
C CYS A 402 18.90 -22.26 -5.91
N GLY A 403 19.52 -22.59 -7.04
CA GLY A 403 19.22 -23.79 -7.82
C GLY A 403 19.74 -25.12 -7.25
N GLY A 404 20.39 -25.12 -6.09
CA GLY A 404 20.91 -26.33 -5.44
C GLY A 404 21.30 -26.11 -3.98
N ASN A 405 21.63 -27.21 -3.28
CA ASN A 405 21.87 -27.24 -1.82
C ASN A 405 23.32 -27.61 -1.42
N GLN A 406 24.26 -27.57 -2.37
CA GLN A 406 25.62 -28.09 -2.19
C GLN A 406 26.40 -27.34 -1.10
N GLN A 407 26.10 -26.06 -0.87
CA GLN A 407 26.80 -25.20 0.11
C GLN A 407 26.12 -25.18 1.49
N PHE A 408 25.02 -25.92 1.69
CA PHE A 408 24.25 -25.83 2.94
C PHE A 408 25.02 -26.34 4.15
N GLY A 409 25.90 -27.34 3.97
CA GLY A 409 26.71 -27.88 5.07
C GLY A 409 27.65 -26.85 5.68
N ALA A 410 28.27 -25.99 4.87
CA ALA A 410 29.12 -24.90 5.36
C ALA A 410 28.31 -23.87 6.15
N ALA A 411 27.13 -23.49 5.63
CA ALA A 411 26.20 -22.59 6.32
C ALA A 411 25.71 -23.15 7.67
N GLU A 412 25.40 -24.45 7.75
CA GLU A 412 25.05 -25.11 9.02
C GLU A 412 26.21 -25.08 10.03
N VAL A 413 27.44 -25.34 9.57
CA VAL A 413 28.64 -25.29 10.42
C VAL A 413 28.88 -23.88 10.94
N ALA A 414 28.78 -22.85 10.09
CA ALA A 414 28.93 -21.46 10.49
C ALA A 414 27.89 -21.07 11.56
N ALA A 415 26.62 -21.42 11.34
CA ALA A 415 25.54 -21.17 12.30
C ALA A 415 25.72 -21.93 13.63
N GLY A 416 26.28 -23.14 13.58
CA GLY A 416 26.61 -23.93 14.76
C GLY A 416 27.79 -23.39 15.57
N GLN A 417 28.60 -22.47 15.02
CA GLN A 417 29.76 -21.85 15.68
C GLN A 417 29.50 -20.43 16.21
N ALA A 418 28.38 -19.82 15.83
CA ALA A 418 28.03 -18.46 16.19
C ALA A 418 27.08 -18.37 17.41
N ASP A 419 27.11 -17.22 18.09
CA ASP A 419 26.24 -16.91 19.22
C ASP A 419 24.82 -16.52 18.76
N ALA A 420 24.67 -16.06 17.52
CA ALA A 420 23.40 -15.81 16.84
C ALA A 420 23.56 -15.97 15.32
N THR A 421 22.46 -16.17 14.62
CA THR A 421 22.44 -16.37 13.16
C THR A 421 21.52 -15.35 12.49
N VAL A 422 22.02 -14.67 11.46
CA VAL A 422 21.27 -13.76 10.60
C VAL A 422 21.22 -14.35 9.19
N LEU A 423 20.02 -14.73 8.76
CA LEU A 423 19.74 -15.25 7.42
C LEU A 423 19.25 -14.11 6.53
N VAL A 424 19.98 -13.74 5.48
CA VAL A 424 19.57 -12.69 4.52
C VAL A 424 19.12 -13.33 3.21
N MET A 425 17.80 -13.46 3.08
CA MET A 425 17.10 -14.15 2.00
C MET A 425 16.26 -13.15 1.19
N GLY A 426 15.57 -13.63 0.16
CA GLY A 426 14.57 -12.84 -0.55
C GLY A 426 14.67 -12.98 -2.06
N LEU A 427 14.53 -11.85 -2.74
CA LEU A 427 14.42 -11.72 -4.20
C LEU A 427 15.47 -10.74 -4.72
N ASP A 428 15.61 -10.68 -6.04
CA ASP A 428 16.39 -9.69 -6.78
C ASP A 428 15.76 -9.46 -8.17
N GLN A 429 16.43 -8.67 -9.01
CA GLN A 429 15.97 -8.37 -10.36
C GLN A 429 15.95 -9.61 -11.29
N SER A 430 16.53 -10.74 -10.88
CA SER A 430 16.38 -12.01 -11.59
C SER A 430 15.04 -12.68 -11.31
N VAL A 431 14.24 -12.20 -10.35
CA VAL A 431 12.95 -12.79 -9.97
C VAL A 431 11.79 -11.81 -10.14
N GLU A 432 11.96 -10.56 -9.74
CA GLU A 432 10.97 -9.50 -9.91
C GLU A 432 11.61 -8.28 -10.57
N ALA A 433 11.20 -7.98 -11.80
CA ALA A 433 11.72 -6.84 -12.57
C ALA A 433 10.71 -6.40 -13.63
N GLU A 434 11.02 -5.28 -14.29
CA GLU A 434 10.36 -4.93 -15.53
C GLU A 434 10.47 -6.07 -16.56
N THR A 435 9.39 -6.35 -17.29
CA THR A 435 9.22 -7.52 -18.18
C THR A 435 9.21 -8.90 -17.50
N LYS A 436 9.27 -8.96 -16.16
CA LYS A 436 9.37 -10.22 -15.43
C LYS A 436 8.50 -10.25 -14.17
N ASP A 437 7.29 -10.78 -14.34
CA ASP A 437 6.41 -11.09 -13.19
C ASP A 437 6.77 -12.44 -12.58
N ARG A 438 6.42 -12.57 -11.29
CA ARG A 438 6.57 -13.83 -10.56
C ARG A 438 5.41 -14.78 -10.87
N ASP A 439 5.68 -16.08 -10.85
CA ASP A 439 4.62 -17.09 -10.96
C ASP A 439 3.91 -17.39 -9.62
N GLY A 440 4.61 -17.15 -8.51
CA GLY A 440 4.13 -17.43 -7.16
C GLY A 440 4.74 -16.48 -6.12
N LEU A 441 4.52 -16.79 -4.85
CA LEU A 441 4.89 -16.00 -3.68
C LEU A 441 5.95 -16.67 -2.80
N LEU A 442 6.39 -17.88 -3.12
CA LEU A 442 7.44 -18.55 -2.33
C LEU A 442 8.83 -17.92 -2.56
N LEU A 443 9.74 -18.17 -1.62
CA LEU A 443 11.16 -17.89 -1.85
C LEU A 443 11.67 -18.75 -3.03
N PRO A 444 12.57 -18.22 -3.88
CA PRO A 444 13.10 -18.96 -5.02
C PRO A 444 13.92 -20.19 -4.61
N GLY A 445 13.81 -21.24 -5.42
CA GLY A 445 14.66 -22.44 -5.33
C GLY A 445 14.70 -23.05 -3.93
N PHE A 446 15.90 -23.38 -3.46
CA PHE A 446 16.11 -24.05 -2.18
C PHE A 446 16.27 -23.10 -0.98
N GLN A 447 15.95 -21.81 -1.11
CA GLN A 447 16.11 -20.86 0.00
C GLN A 447 15.30 -21.25 1.26
N GLN A 448 14.08 -21.79 1.11
CA GLN A 448 13.28 -22.24 2.27
C GLN A 448 13.94 -23.43 3.00
N GLU A 449 14.58 -24.34 2.25
CA GLU A 449 15.34 -25.45 2.83
C GLU A 449 16.58 -24.94 3.57
N LEU A 450 17.32 -23.99 2.97
CA LEU A 450 18.48 -23.35 3.60
C LEU A 450 18.09 -22.74 4.95
N VAL A 451 17.01 -21.95 4.98
CA VAL A 451 16.49 -21.32 6.21
C VAL A 451 16.20 -22.39 7.26
N SER A 452 15.46 -23.43 6.89
CA SER A 452 15.03 -24.48 7.81
C SER A 452 16.19 -25.33 8.34
N ARG A 453 17.23 -25.56 7.53
CA ARG A 453 18.43 -26.33 7.90
C ARG A 453 19.35 -25.54 8.81
N VAL A 454 19.64 -24.29 8.43
CA VAL A 454 20.46 -23.39 9.24
C VAL A 454 19.79 -23.05 10.57
N ALA A 455 18.47 -22.85 10.59
CA ALA A 455 17.74 -22.60 11.83
C ALA A 455 17.83 -23.79 12.81
N ARG A 456 17.81 -25.03 12.31
CA ARG A 456 18.02 -26.25 13.12
C ARG A 456 19.45 -26.38 13.65
N ALA A 457 20.45 -26.03 12.84
CA ALA A 457 21.86 -26.10 13.22
C ALA A 457 22.30 -24.96 14.17
N SER A 458 21.57 -23.84 14.18
CA SER A 458 21.88 -22.66 14.99
C SER A 458 21.78 -22.94 16.50
N ARG A 459 22.81 -22.50 17.24
CA ARG A 459 22.84 -22.58 18.72
C ARG A 459 22.05 -21.47 19.38
N GLY A 460 22.17 -20.26 18.84
CA GLY A 460 21.54 -19.06 19.35
C GLY A 460 20.27 -18.65 18.60
N PRO A 461 19.78 -17.42 18.85
CA PRO A 461 18.62 -16.89 18.13
C PRO A 461 18.88 -16.79 16.63
N VAL A 462 17.83 -17.05 15.85
CA VAL A 462 17.85 -16.94 14.38
C VAL A 462 16.99 -15.76 13.96
N VAL A 463 17.56 -14.86 13.17
CA VAL A 463 16.88 -13.71 12.59
C VAL A 463 16.82 -13.89 11.08
N LEU A 464 15.62 -13.86 10.52
CA LEU A 464 15.41 -13.88 9.07
C LEU A 464 15.23 -12.44 8.56
N VAL A 465 16.09 -12.01 7.66
CA VAL A 465 16.04 -10.73 6.97
C VAL A 465 15.61 -10.98 5.51
N LEU A 466 14.49 -10.40 5.11
CA LEU A 466 13.91 -10.54 3.77
C LEU A 466 14.18 -9.26 2.96
N MET A 467 15.11 -9.37 2.01
CA MET A 467 15.43 -8.35 1.02
C MET A 467 14.68 -8.65 -0.29
N CYS A 468 13.55 -8.00 -0.48
CA CYS A 468 12.67 -8.14 -1.63
C CYS A 468 11.72 -6.94 -1.70
N GLY A 469 11.31 -6.53 -2.90
CA GLY A 469 10.26 -5.52 -3.08
C GLY A 469 8.87 -6.11 -2.84
N GLY A 470 8.52 -7.17 -3.57
CA GLY A 470 7.23 -7.85 -3.44
C GLY A 470 7.12 -8.73 -2.18
N PRO A 471 5.89 -9.02 -1.70
CA PRO A 471 5.68 -9.88 -0.55
C PRO A 471 6.02 -11.35 -0.86
N VAL A 472 6.46 -12.08 0.16
CA VAL A 472 6.83 -13.49 0.05
C VAL A 472 6.08 -14.30 1.10
N ASP A 473 5.54 -15.46 0.74
CA ASP A 473 4.93 -16.37 1.71
C ASP A 473 6.03 -17.02 2.58
N VAL A 474 6.17 -16.46 3.78
CA VAL A 474 7.07 -16.94 4.83
C VAL A 474 6.32 -17.61 5.97
N SER A 475 5.13 -18.16 5.71
CA SER A 475 4.35 -18.88 6.73
C SER A 475 5.15 -19.99 7.40
N PHE A 476 6.00 -20.69 6.65
CA PHE A 476 6.91 -21.72 7.18
C PHE A 476 7.86 -21.16 8.24
N ALA A 477 8.37 -19.95 8.05
CA ALA A 477 9.31 -19.32 8.96
C ALA A 477 8.61 -18.66 10.15
N LYS A 478 7.40 -18.10 9.91
CA LYS A 478 6.57 -17.48 10.95
C LYS A 478 6.22 -18.46 12.07
N ILE A 479 5.95 -19.72 11.73
CA ILE A 479 5.56 -20.76 12.71
C ILE A 479 6.75 -21.54 13.29
N ASP A 480 7.95 -21.39 12.74
CA ASP A 480 9.13 -22.10 13.21
C ASP A 480 9.63 -21.47 14.54
N PRO A 481 9.61 -22.21 15.67
CA PRO A 481 10.05 -21.67 16.95
C PRO A 481 11.54 -21.34 17.00
N LYS A 482 12.36 -21.84 16.08
CA LYS A 482 13.78 -21.47 15.97
C LYS A 482 13.96 -20.08 15.36
N ILE A 483 13.02 -19.61 14.54
CA ILE A 483 13.09 -18.29 13.92
C ILE A 483 12.51 -17.27 14.89
N SER A 484 13.43 -16.61 15.58
CA SER A 484 13.11 -15.72 16.69
C SER A 484 12.62 -14.36 16.20
N ALA A 485 13.13 -13.87 15.07
CA ALA A 485 12.69 -12.60 14.49
C ALA A 485 12.67 -12.63 12.96
N ILE A 486 11.80 -11.81 12.37
CA ILE A 486 11.69 -11.62 10.92
C ILE A 486 11.68 -10.13 10.62
N LEU A 487 12.59 -9.67 9.77
CA LEU A 487 12.66 -8.31 9.23
C LEU A 487 12.32 -8.35 7.74
N TRP A 488 11.53 -7.39 7.27
CA TRP A 488 11.45 -7.04 5.85
C TRP A 488 12.13 -5.68 5.64
N VAL A 489 13.04 -5.64 4.67
CA VAL A 489 13.93 -4.48 4.46
C VAL A 489 13.75 -3.85 3.08
N GLY A 490 12.80 -4.34 2.28
CA GLY A 490 12.61 -3.89 0.91
C GLY A 490 13.88 -4.10 0.07
N TYR A 491 14.17 -3.11 -0.77
CA TYR A 491 15.49 -2.85 -1.33
C TYR A 491 16.05 -1.58 -0.65
N PRO A 492 16.95 -1.73 0.35
CA PRO A 492 17.23 -0.70 1.35
C PRO A 492 18.21 0.40 0.89
N GLY A 493 18.58 0.45 -0.38
CA GLY A 493 19.44 1.49 -0.95
C GLY A 493 20.91 1.34 -0.57
N GLN A 494 21.68 2.39 -0.86
CA GLN A 494 23.14 2.36 -0.81
C GLN A 494 23.71 2.08 0.60
N ALA A 495 23.01 2.55 1.64
CA ALA A 495 23.39 2.39 3.05
C ALA A 495 22.64 1.25 3.74
N GLY A 496 22.01 0.35 2.98
CA GLY A 496 21.09 -0.65 3.51
C GLY A 496 21.70 -1.59 4.54
N GLY A 497 22.94 -2.04 4.34
CA GLY A 497 23.64 -2.88 5.32
C GLY A 497 23.88 -2.18 6.66
N THR A 498 24.15 -0.87 6.64
CA THR A 498 24.25 -0.06 7.86
C THR A 498 22.92 -0.02 8.59
N ALA A 499 21.82 0.29 7.89
CA ALA A 499 20.48 0.35 8.49
C ALA A 499 20.03 -1.00 9.07
N ILE A 500 20.29 -2.11 8.36
CA ILE A 500 19.98 -3.47 8.82
C ILE A 500 20.72 -3.74 10.14
N ALA A 501 22.01 -3.46 10.19
CA ALA A 501 22.80 -3.66 11.40
C ALA A 501 22.33 -2.78 12.57
N ASP A 502 22.02 -1.51 12.32
CA ASP A 502 21.55 -0.59 13.35
C ASP A 502 20.22 -1.05 13.98
N VAL A 503 19.33 -1.64 13.18
CA VAL A 503 18.12 -2.29 13.69
C VAL A 503 18.47 -3.56 14.47
N LEU A 504 19.24 -4.47 13.88
CA LEU A 504 19.62 -5.75 14.52
C LEU A 504 20.24 -5.55 15.90
N PHE A 505 21.04 -4.51 16.11
CA PHE A 505 21.73 -4.23 17.37
C PHE A 505 21.09 -3.12 18.22
N GLY A 506 19.95 -2.58 17.80
CA GLY A 506 19.15 -1.65 18.61
C GLY A 506 19.67 -0.21 18.69
N THR A 507 20.64 0.16 17.85
CA THR A 507 21.00 1.57 17.61
C THR A 507 19.82 2.33 17.03
N THR A 508 18.98 1.65 16.24
CA THR A 508 17.73 2.16 15.69
C THR A 508 16.57 1.27 16.11
N ASN A 509 15.52 1.88 16.69
CA ASN A 509 14.25 1.22 16.91
C ASN A 509 13.44 1.18 15.59
N PRO A 510 13.11 0.00 15.02
CA PRO A 510 12.36 -0.07 13.77
C PRO A 510 10.95 0.48 13.97
N GLY A 511 10.51 1.29 13.00
CA GLY A 511 9.18 1.89 12.98
C GLY A 511 8.45 1.74 11.65
N GLY A 512 9.04 1.03 10.67
CA GLY A 512 8.39 0.81 9.37
C GLY A 512 7.11 -0.02 9.52
N ARG A 513 6.17 0.18 8.60
CA ARG A 513 4.93 -0.60 8.46
C ARG A 513 4.79 -1.12 7.04
N LEU A 514 4.16 -2.27 6.85
CA LEU A 514 3.94 -2.83 5.51
C LEU A 514 3.01 -1.94 4.66
N PRO A 515 3.45 -1.48 3.47
CA PRO A 515 2.60 -0.75 2.51
C PRO A 515 1.76 -1.69 1.62
N MET A 516 1.84 -3.00 1.83
CA MET A 516 1.09 -4.03 1.10
C MET A 516 0.73 -5.23 1.99
N THR A 517 -0.26 -6.00 1.58
CA THR A 517 -0.67 -7.23 2.25
C THR A 517 0.24 -8.39 1.82
N TRP A 518 0.68 -9.19 2.77
CA TRP A 518 1.42 -10.42 2.50
C TRP A 518 0.46 -11.61 2.49
N TYR A 519 0.34 -12.24 1.33
CA TYR A 519 -0.60 -13.34 1.09
C TYR A 519 0.09 -14.71 1.21
N PRO A 520 -0.64 -15.75 1.64
CA PRO A 520 -0.16 -17.12 1.50
C PRO A 520 -0.12 -17.52 0.03
N GLN A 521 0.73 -18.48 -0.31
CA GLN A 521 0.90 -18.99 -1.68
C GLN A 521 -0.43 -19.38 -2.32
N ASP A 522 -1.33 -20.03 -1.57
CA ASP A 522 -2.65 -20.47 -2.06
C ASP A 522 -3.55 -19.34 -2.57
N TYR A 523 -3.27 -18.08 -2.21
CA TYR A 523 -3.96 -16.92 -2.77
C TYR A 523 -3.87 -16.90 -4.31
N VAL A 524 -2.70 -17.22 -4.87
CA VAL A 524 -2.45 -17.10 -6.31
C VAL A 524 -3.23 -18.12 -7.14
N ALA A 525 -3.71 -19.20 -6.51
CA ALA A 525 -4.52 -20.23 -7.17
C ALA A 525 -5.93 -19.73 -7.53
N LYS A 526 -6.46 -18.74 -6.79
CA LYS A 526 -7.82 -18.21 -6.97
C LYS A 526 -7.86 -16.85 -7.65
N VAL A 527 -6.70 -16.25 -7.90
CA VAL A 527 -6.56 -14.86 -8.33
C VAL A 527 -5.65 -14.81 -9.56
N PRO A 528 -6.20 -14.79 -10.78
CA PRO A 528 -5.41 -14.53 -11.99
C PRO A 528 -4.91 -13.09 -11.99
N MET A 529 -3.65 -12.83 -12.39
CA MET A 529 -3.12 -11.44 -12.48
C MET A 529 -3.90 -10.57 -13.47
N THR A 530 -4.54 -11.19 -14.46
CA THR A 530 -5.34 -10.51 -15.49
C THR A 530 -6.70 -10.03 -14.99
N ASN A 531 -7.18 -10.51 -13.83
CA ASN A 531 -8.42 -10.02 -13.25
C ASN A 531 -8.18 -8.73 -12.46
N MET A 532 -8.71 -7.62 -12.99
CA MET A 532 -8.57 -6.26 -12.43
C MET A 532 -9.60 -5.91 -11.35
N ASP A 533 -10.59 -6.77 -11.09
CA ASP A 533 -11.63 -6.50 -10.11
C ASP A 533 -11.01 -6.37 -8.71
N MET A 534 -11.32 -5.30 -7.98
CA MET A 534 -10.83 -5.16 -6.60
C MET A 534 -11.74 -5.89 -5.61
N ARG A 535 -13.04 -5.87 -5.88
CA ARG A 535 -14.09 -6.40 -4.99
C ARG A 535 -14.23 -7.92 -5.12
N PRO A 536 -14.57 -8.63 -4.03
CA PRO A 536 -14.88 -10.05 -4.12
C PRO A 536 -16.12 -10.29 -4.97
N ASN A 537 -16.14 -11.43 -5.66
CA ASN A 537 -17.31 -11.92 -6.37
C ASN A 537 -17.64 -13.33 -5.86
N PRO A 538 -18.64 -13.47 -4.96
CA PRO A 538 -19.03 -14.76 -4.41
C PRO A 538 -19.48 -15.77 -5.48
N ALA A 539 -20.07 -15.31 -6.59
CA ALA A 539 -20.59 -16.19 -7.63
C ALA A 539 -19.47 -16.91 -8.41
N SER A 540 -18.29 -16.30 -8.54
CA SER A 540 -17.11 -16.92 -9.17
C SER A 540 -16.11 -17.48 -8.15
N GLY A 541 -16.36 -17.31 -6.85
CA GLY A 541 -15.40 -17.65 -5.79
C GLY A 541 -14.20 -16.69 -5.71
N TYR A 542 -14.24 -15.57 -6.42
CA TYR A 542 -13.17 -14.57 -6.43
C TYR A 542 -13.09 -13.84 -5.08
N PRO A 543 -11.95 -13.86 -4.37
CA PRO A 543 -11.88 -13.44 -2.97
C PRO A 543 -11.70 -11.92 -2.77
N GLY A 544 -11.56 -11.14 -3.85
CA GLY A 544 -11.18 -9.74 -3.79
C GLY A 544 -9.67 -9.55 -3.55
N ARG A 545 -9.21 -8.31 -3.61
CA ARG A 545 -7.78 -7.94 -3.51
C ARG A 545 -7.54 -6.86 -2.47
N THR A 546 -6.28 -6.71 -2.07
CA THR A 546 -5.80 -5.73 -1.09
C THR A 546 -6.48 -5.84 0.26
N TYR A 547 -5.96 -5.15 1.27
CA TYR A 547 -6.60 -5.08 2.58
C TYR A 547 -8.02 -4.48 2.54
N ARG A 548 -8.34 -3.69 1.51
CA ARG A 548 -9.65 -3.01 1.37
C ARG A 548 -10.79 -3.98 1.13
N PHE A 549 -10.56 -5.07 0.39
CA PHE A 549 -11.62 -5.95 -0.08
C PHE A 549 -11.41 -7.43 0.26
N TYR A 550 -10.15 -7.89 0.33
CA TYR A 550 -9.84 -9.29 0.62
C TYR A 550 -10.24 -9.66 2.05
N LYS A 551 -10.93 -10.81 2.20
CA LYS A 551 -11.40 -11.36 3.49
C LYS A 551 -10.70 -12.65 3.91
N GLY A 552 -9.81 -13.19 3.08
CA GLY A 552 -9.13 -14.45 3.37
C GLY A 552 -7.92 -14.32 4.29
N PRO A 553 -7.19 -15.42 4.50
CA PRO A 553 -6.00 -15.46 5.35
C PRO A 553 -4.84 -14.63 4.78
N VAL A 554 -4.08 -14.00 5.68
CA VAL A 554 -2.87 -13.23 5.35
C VAL A 554 -1.71 -13.71 6.22
N VAL A 555 -0.50 -13.66 5.68
CA VAL A 555 0.74 -13.91 6.43
C VAL A 555 1.01 -12.72 7.35
N PHE A 556 1.01 -11.52 6.78
CA PHE A 556 1.06 -10.23 7.49
C PHE A 556 0.11 -9.23 6.81
N PRO A 557 -0.73 -8.50 7.57
CA PRO A 557 -1.67 -7.54 6.99
C PRO A 557 -0.97 -6.24 6.57
N PHE A 558 -1.59 -5.49 5.66
CA PHE A 558 -1.25 -4.09 5.41
C PHE A 558 -1.18 -3.28 6.72
N GLY A 559 -0.16 -2.44 6.84
CA GLY A 559 0.10 -1.61 8.02
C GLY A 559 0.79 -2.35 9.17
N HIS A 560 1.05 -3.66 9.06
CA HIS A 560 1.78 -4.42 10.09
C HIS A 560 3.23 -3.98 10.23
N GLY A 561 3.71 -3.95 11.46
CA GLY A 561 5.11 -3.64 11.80
C GLY A 561 5.25 -3.42 13.29
N LEU A 562 6.20 -4.11 13.91
CA LEU A 562 6.48 -4.05 15.33
C LEU A 562 7.56 -3.00 15.63
N SER A 563 7.76 -2.71 16.91
CA SER A 563 8.79 -1.82 17.43
C SER A 563 9.47 -2.48 18.62
N TYR A 564 10.65 -2.00 19.02
CA TYR A 564 11.29 -2.37 20.30
C TYR A 564 10.65 -1.69 21.51
N THR A 565 9.64 -0.85 21.27
CA THR A 565 8.82 -0.25 22.32
C THR A 565 7.33 -0.45 22.03
N ARG A 566 6.48 -0.18 23.04
CA ARG A 566 5.03 -0.29 22.94
C ARG A 566 4.39 1.09 22.89
N PHE A 567 3.45 1.26 21.97
CA PHE A 567 2.65 2.48 21.87
C PHE A 567 1.19 2.19 22.21
N THR A 568 0.56 3.09 22.94
CA THR A 568 -0.89 3.09 23.19
C THR A 568 -1.52 4.35 22.63
N HIS A 569 -2.76 4.22 22.16
CA HIS A 569 -3.51 5.32 21.57
C HIS A 569 -4.73 5.63 22.42
N THR A 570 -5.00 6.91 22.63
CA THR A 570 -6.27 7.35 23.20
C THR A 570 -6.85 8.47 22.36
N LEU A 571 -8.15 8.38 22.08
CA LEU A 571 -8.84 9.43 21.37
C LEU A 571 -9.16 10.57 22.33
N ALA A 572 -8.44 11.68 22.18
CA ALA A 572 -8.61 12.85 23.02
C ALA A 572 -9.83 13.68 22.60
N GLN A 573 -10.03 13.86 21.30
CA GLN A 573 -11.13 14.67 20.76
C GLN A 573 -11.48 14.21 19.36
N ALA A 574 -12.77 14.03 19.10
CA ALA A 574 -13.31 13.90 17.76
C ALA A 574 -14.83 14.19 17.74
N PRO A 575 -15.36 14.75 16.65
CA PRO A 575 -16.79 14.96 16.52
C PRO A 575 -17.52 13.62 16.39
N LYS A 576 -18.63 13.47 17.12
CA LYS A 576 -19.51 12.29 17.04
C LYS A 576 -20.50 12.36 15.89
N GLU A 577 -20.78 13.57 15.43
CA GLU A 577 -21.72 13.89 14.35
C GLU A 577 -21.08 14.94 13.45
N VAL A 578 -21.30 14.84 12.15
CA VAL A 578 -20.68 15.71 11.15
C VAL A 578 -21.73 16.10 10.14
N SER A 579 -22.11 17.37 10.02
CA SER A 579 -23.11 17.81 9.04
C SER A 579 -22.55 18.09 7.65
N VAL A 580 -23.22 17.60 6.60
CA VAL A 580 -22.84 17.76 5.18
C VAL A 580 -23.84 18.74 4.54
N PRO A 581 -23.46 20.01 4.38
CA PRO A 581 -24.31 21.01 3.75
C PRO A 581 -24.48 20.73 2.26
N PHE A 582 -25.67 21.02 1.76
CA PHE A 582 -25.95 20.97 0.34
C PHE A 582 -25.27 22.12 -0.41
N ALA A 583 -24.79 21.84 -1.62
CA ALA A 583 -24.22 22.87 -2.49
C ALA A 583 -25.28 23.85 -3.01
N THR A 584 -26.53 23.39 -3.22
CA THR A 584 -27.64 24.22 -3.70
C THR A 584 -28.98 23.74 -3.15
N LEU A 585 -30.00 24.60 -3.08
CA LEU A 585 -31.37 24.22 -2.70
C LEU A 585 -31.97 23.16 -3.63
N LYS A 586 -31.61 23.16 -4.93
CA LYS A 586 -32.02 22.11 -5.89
C LYS A 586 -31.41 20.74 -5.57
N ALA A 587 -30.31 20.67 -4.84
CA ALA A 587 -29.73 19.39 -4.44
C ALA A 587 -30.65 18.60 -3.50
N LEU A 588 -31.48 19.29 -2.71
CA LEU A 588 -32.44 18.70 -1.77
C LEU A 588 -33.44 17.76 -2.45
N THR A 589 -33.83 18.04 -3.70
CA THR A 589 -34.80 17.21 -4.43
C THR A 589 -34.20 15.93 -5.02
N PHE A 590 -32.87 15.80 -5.07
CA PHE A 590 -32.17 14.69 -5.74
C PHE A 590 -31.39 13.77 -4.78
N THR A 591 -31.53 13.95 -3.47
CA THR A 591 -30.84 13.10 -2.50
C THR A 591 -31.70 11.92 -2.07
N ASN A 592 -31.13 10.72 -2.21
CA ASN A 592 -31.65 9.53 -1.55
C ASN A 592 -31.30 9.61 -0.06
N SER A 593 -32.15 9.10 0.81
CA SER A 593 -31.92 9.08 2.27
C SER A 593 -30.67 8.31 2.68
N SER A 594 -30.19 7.38 1.85
CA SER A 594 -29.01 6.53 2.15
C SER A 594 -27.68 7.08 1.63
N SER A 595 -27.65 8.00 0.65
CA SER A 595 -26.40 8.59 0.14
C SER A 595 -26.61 9.87 -0.67
N MET A 596 -25.60 10.75 -0.63
CA MET A 596 -25.56 12.01 -1.40
C MET A 596 -24.45 11.98 -2.45
N LYS A 597 -24.71 12.47 -3.67
CA LYS A 597 -23.64 12.67 -4.66
C LYS A 597 -22.66 13.74 -4.15
N MET A 598 -21.35 13.54 -4.33
CA MET A 598 -20.36 14.53 -3.86
C MET A 598 -20.58 15.91 -4.50
N SER A 599 -20.99 15.98 -5.77
CA SER A 599 -21.30 17.23 -6.47
C SER A 599 -22.49 18.00 -5.91
N HIS A 600 -23.31 17.34 -5.08
CA HIS A 600 -24.46 17.95 -4.40
C HIS A 600 -24.11 18.44 -3.00
N ALA A 601 -22.91 18.12 -2.49
CA ALA A 601 -22.40 18.55 -1.20
C ALA A 601 -21.48 19.78 -1.36
N ASN A 602 -21.55 20.72 -0.42
CA ASN A 602 -20.54 21.77 -0.32
C ASN A 602 -19.33 21.23 0.44
N CYS A 603 -18.27 20.90 -0.30
CA CYS A 603 -17.09 20.24 0.21
C CYS A 603 -15.99 21.20 0.71
N ASN A 604 -16.12 22.52 0.55
CA ASN A 604 -15.00 23.46 0.69
C ASN A 604 -14.44 23.62 2.13
N ALA A 605 -15.09 23.04 3.14
CA ALA A 605 -14.62 23.09 4.54
C ALA A 605 -15.04 21.87 5.38
N LEU A 606 -15.36 20.73 4.76
CA LEU A 606 -15.80 19.54 5.50
C LEU A 606 -14.62 18.69 5.98
N GLN A 607 -13.88 19.23 6.95
CA GLN A 607 -12.83 18.50 7.66
C GLN A 607 -13.25 18.12 9.06
N VAL A 608 -13.00 16.86 9.41
CA VAL A 608 -13.15 16.30 10.74
C VAL A 608 -11.77 16.22 11.38
N GLY A 609 -11.56 16.92 12.48
CA GLY A 609 -10.34 16.83 13.27
C GLY A 609 -10.44 15.67 14.28
N LEU A 610 -9.50 14.72 14.19
CA LEU A 610 -9.30 13.68 15.19
C LEU A 610 -8.02 14.00 15.96
N HIS A 611 -8.11 14.14 17.28
CA HIS A 611 -6.96 14.33 18.15
C HIS A 611 -6.68 13.01 18.84
N VAL A 612 -5.54 12.41 18.55
CA VAL A 612 -5.12 11.12 19.08
C VAL A 612 -3.86 11.31 19.91
N ASP A 613 -3.92 10.95 21.17
CA ASP A 613 -2.73 10.88 22.02
C ASP A 613 -2.02 9.56 21.78
N VAL A 614 -0.76 9.63 21.35
CA VAL A 614 0.14 8.50 21.16
C VAL A 614 1.12 8.49 22.33
N LYS A 615 1.04 7.49 23.19
CA LYS A 615 1.92 7.32 24.35
C LYS A 615 2.91 6.20 24.09
N ASN A 616 4.19 6.45 24.39
CA ASN A 616 5.20 5.40 24.41
C ASN A 616 5.33 4.85 25.84
N GLU A 617 4.92 3.61 26.03
CA GLU A 617 4.93 2.94 27.34
C GLU A 617 6.13 2.01 27.53
N GLY A 618 6.88 1.74 26.47
CA GLY A 618 8.01 0.83 26.54
C GLY A 618 9.33 1.55 26.85
N PRO A 619 10.42 0.77 26.92
CA PRO A 619 11.69 1.20 27.51
C PRO A 619 12.59 1.99 26.55
N MET A 620 12.17 2.20 25.30
CA MET A 620 13.01 2.79 24.26
C MET A 620 12.24 3.87 23.50
N ASP A 621 12.93 4.95 23.13
CA ASP A 621 12.40 5.94 22.21
C ASP A 621 12.05 5.28 20.87
N GLY A 622 11.02 5.78 20.19
CA GLY A 622 10.62 5.15 18.95
C GLY A 622 9.76 6.02 18.06
N ALA A 623 9.84 5.75 16.76
CA ALA A 623 8.98 6.35 15.77
C ALA A 623 7.75 5.47 15.51
N HIS A 624 6.56 6.01 15.79
CA HIS A 624 5.29 5.35 15.59
C HIS A 624 4.57 5.89 14.36
N THR A 625 4.01 4.99 13.55
CA THR A 625 3.11 5.35 12.45
C THR A 625 1.68 5.16 12.91
N LEU A 626 0.97 6.28 13.10
CA LEU A 626 -0.46 6.32 13.35
C LEU A 626 -1.20 6.13 12.03
N LEU A 627 -1.95 5.04 11.87
CA LEU A 627 -2.81 4.77 10.72
C LEU A 627 -4.27 5.01 11.10
N VAL A 628 -5.02 5.74 10.29
CA VAL A 628 -6.45 5.98 10.51
C VAL A 628 -7.23 5.43 9.32
N PHE A 629 -8.15 4.53 9.60
CA PHE A 629 -9.01 3.89 8.62
C PHE A 629 -10.46 4.33 8.79
N SER A 630 -11.21 4.36 7.70
CA SER A 630 -12.68 4.49 7.74
C SER A 630 -13.35 3.27 7.13
N LYS A 631 -14.49 2.90 7.72
CA LYS A 631 -15.42 1.93 7.17
C LYS A 631 -16.79 2.61 7.06
N PRO A 632 -17.36 2.68 5.84
CA PRO A 632 -18.65 3.31 5.61
C PRO A 632 -19.78 2.45 6.20
N PRO A 633 -20.98 3.03 6.34
CA PRO A 633 -22.19 2.28 6.66
C PRO A 633 -22.33 1.06 5.77
N ASN A 634 -22.85 -0.04 6.32
CA ASN A 634 -23.12 -1.26 5.56
C ASN A 634 -23.99 -0.94 4.34
N GLY A 635 -23.54 -1.34 3.15
CA GLY A 635 -24.26 -1.07 1.91
C GLY A 635 -23.56 -1.67 0.69
N GLU A 636 -24.17 -1.48 -0.48
CA GLU A 636 -23.73 -2.11 -1.74
C GLU A 636 -22.30 -1.75 -2.17
N TRP A 637 -21.73 -0.65 -1.65
CA TRP A 637 -20.45 -0.10 -2.11
C TRP A 637 -19.36 -0.12 -1.02
N SER A 638 -19.60 -0.80 0.11
CA SER A 638 -18.71 -0.75 1.27
C SER A 638 -17.46 -1.63 1.06
N HIS A 639 -16.29 -1.02 1.19
CA HIS A 639 -15.04 -1.71 1.49
C HIS A 639 -15.00 -2.19 2.95
N ARG A 640 -14.07 -3.10 3.29
CA ARG A 640 -13.87 -3.55 4.69
C ARG A 640 -13.40 -2.40 5.57
N LYS A 641 -12.36 -1.71 5.13
CA LYS A 641 -11.80 -0.48 5.69
C LYS A 641 -10.93 0.20 4.62
N GLN A 642 -10.74 1.51 4.70
CA GLN A 642 -9.84 2.25 3.80
C GLN A 642 -9.01 3.24 4.59
N LEU A 643 -7.74 3.42 4.23
CA LEU A 643 -6.85 4.38 4.83
C LEU A 643 -7.34 5.79 4.48
N VAL A 644 -7.58 6.61 5.49
CA VAL A 644 -8.03 8.00 5.35
C VAL A 644 -6.99 9.00 5.81
N GLY A 645 -5.99 8.56 6.57
CA GLY A 645 -4.90 9.39 7.04
C GLY A 645 -3.81 8.56 7.70
N PHE A 646 -2.60 9.10 7.71
CA PHE A 646 -1.50 8.56 8.48
C PHE A 646 -0.52 9.66 8.89
N HIS A 647 0.14 9.46 10.03
CA HIS A 647 1.14 10.37 10.56
C HIS A 647 2.29 9.58 11.20
N LYS A 648 3.52 9.99 10.89
CA LYS A 648 4.73 9.50 11.55
C LYS A 648 5.08 10.43 12.70
N VAL A 649 5.24 9.88 13.91
CA VAL A 649 5.61 10.65 15.11
C VAL A 649 6.73 9.95 15.86
N HIS A 650 7.66 10.72 16.42
CA HIS A 650 8.69 10.20 17.30
C HIS A 650 8.33 10.51 18.74
N VAL A 651 8.19 9.48 19.58
CA VAL A 651 7.77 9.64 20.98
C VAL A 651 8.83 9.02 21.88
N ALA A 652 9.40 9.84 22.75
CA ALA A 652 10.37 9.39 23.75
C ALA A 652 9.73 8.42 24.75
N SER A 653 10.51 7.51 25.33
CA SER A 653 10.06 6.55 26.34
C SER A 653 9.34 7.27 27.50
N GLY A 654 8.19 6.73 27.91
CA GLY A 654 7.36 7.29 28.98
C GLY A 654 6.59 8.56 28.62
N SER A 655 6.80 9.12 27.41
CA SER A 655 6.17 10.37 26.97
C SER A 655 4.92 10.13 26.12
N SER A 656 4.12 11.18 25.94
CA SER A 656 2.96 11.21 25.04
C SER A 656 3.05 12.37 24.06
N GLN A 657 2.54 12.17 22.85
CA GLN A 657 2.34 13.23 21.87
C GLN A 657 0.91 13.21 21.33
N ARG A 658 0.32 14.40 21.20
CA ARG A 658 -0.99 14.56 20.57
C ARG A 658 -0.83 14.79 19.07
N VAL A 659 -1.49 13.95 18.28
CA VAL A 659 -1.50 14.00 16.82
C VAL A 659 -2.86 14.45 16.33
N MET A 660 -2.88 15.47 15.47
CA MET A 660 -4.10 15.93 14.82
C MET A 660 -4.20 15.33 13.43
N VAL A 661 -5.24 14.52 13.20
CA VAL A 661 -5.52 13.89 11.91
C VAL A 661 -6.75 14.55 11.30
N GLY A 662 -6.56 15.15 10.12
CA GLY A 662 -7.65 15.75 9.35
C GLY A 662 -8.31 14.74 8.40
N VAL A 663 -9.60 14.49 8.58
CA VAL A 663 -10.40 13.62 7.70
C VAL A 663 -11.37 14.46 6.88
N HIS A 664 -11.11 14.59 5.59
CA HIS A 664 -11.98 15.35 4.69
C HIS A 664 -13.18 14.50 4.26
N VAL A 665 -14.40 14.86 4.66
CA VAL A 665 -15.61 14.05 4.46
C VAL A 665 -15.81 13.65 2.99
N CYS A 666 -15.79 14.62 2.06
CA CYS A 666 -16.02 14.32 0.65
C CYS A 666 -14.91 13.50 -0.02
N LYS A 667 -13.70 13.48 0.53
CA LYS A 667 -12.55 12.77 -0.06
C LYS A 667 -12.38 11.40 0.58
N HIS A 668 -12.43 11.36 1.91
CA HIS A 668 -12.05 10.23 2.74
C HIS A 668 -13.23 9.41 3.28
N LEU A 669 -14.45 9.98 3.35
CA LEU A 669 -15.66 9.25 3.79
C LEU A 669 -16.64 9.00 2.63
N SER A 670 -16.28 9.44 1.42
CA SER A 670 -17.02 9.06 0.20
C SER A 670 -16.64 7.65 -0.27
N VAL A 671 -17.58 6.99 -0.93
CA VAL A 671 -17.40 5.77 -1.72
C VAL A 671 -17.69 6.06 -3.19
N VAL A 672 -17.23 5.20 -4.10
CA VAL A 672 -17.57 5.28 -5.52
C VAL A 672 -18.67 4.27 -5.82
N ASP A 673 -19.73 4.68 -6.52
CA ASP A 673 -20.76 3.76 -7.00
C ASP A 673 -20.34 3.02 -8.29
N LYS A 674 -21.16 2.06 -8.73
CA LYS A 674 -20.90 1.24 -9.94
C LYS A 674 -20.73 2.03 -11.24
N PHE A 675 -21.15 3.30 -11.26
CA PHE A 675 -21.06 4.17 -12.42
C PHE A 675 -19.82 5.09 -12.38
N GLY A 676 -18.97 4.95 -11.36
CA GLY A 676 -17.80 5.80 -11.15
C GLY A 676 -18.12 7.13 -10.46
N VAL A 677 -19.33 7.29 -9.89
CA VAL A 677 -19.74 8.53 -9.23
C VAL A 677 -19.45 8.44 -7.74
N ARG A 678 -18.70 9.42 -7.22
CA ARG A 678 -18.44 9.54 -5.78
C ARG A 678 -19.69 9.99 -5.02
N ARG A 679 -19.97 9.27 -3.94
CA ARG A 679 -21.11 9.47 -3.05
C ARG A 679 -20.67 9.46 -1.61
N ILE A 680 -21.32 10.26 -0.79
CA ILE A 680 -21.17 10.25 0.67
C ILE A 680 -22.30 9.38 1.21
N PRO A 681 -22.02 8.17 1.73
CA PRO A 681 -23.03 7.37 2.41
C PRO A 681 -23.51 8.08 3.67
N MET A 682 -24.82 8.07 3.89
CA MET A 682 -25.45 8.58 5.11
C MET A 682 -25.59 7.45 6.12
N GLY A 683 -25.35 7.75 7.40
CA GLY A 683 -25.42 6.77 8.49
C GLY A 683 -24.12 6.69 9.28
N GLU A 684 -23.98 5.62 10.06
CA GLU A 684 -22.83 5.41 10.94
C GLU A 684 -21.56 5.03 10.16
N HIS A 685 -20.51 5.83 10.31
CA HIS A 685 -19.17 5.52 9.81
C HIS A 685 -18.29 5.08 10.99
N GLU A 686 -17.57 3.97 10.83
CA GLU A 686 -16.59 3.53 11.81
C GLU A 686 -15.22 4.15 11.46
N ILE A 687 -14.54 4.72 12.44
CA ILE A 687 -13.17 5.22 12.31
C ILE A 687 -12.27 4.37 13.20
N HIS A 688 -11.33 3.66 12.58
CA HIS A 688 -10.39 2.80 13.30
C HIS A 688 -9.02 3.46 13.36
N ILE A 689 -8.44 3.52 14.55
CA ILE A 689 -7.08 4.00 14.78
C ILE A 689 -6.18 2.79 14.99
N GLY A 690 -5.04 2.75 14.29
CA GLY A 690 -4.11 1.64 14.32
C GLY A 690 -4.54 0.44 13.47
N ILE A 691 -3.84 -0.67 13.64
CA ILE A 691 -4.24 -1.96 13.05
C ILE A 691 -4.92 -2.82 14.13
N ASN A 692 -6.01 -3.51 13.76
CA ASN A 692 -6.69 -4.43 14.69
C ASN A 692 -5.66 -5.43 15.26
N GLY A 693 -5.51 -5.45 16.59
CA GLY A 693 -4.49 -6.25 17.29
C GLY A 693 -3.33 -5.45 17.89
N GLU A 694 -3.28 -4.11 17.77
CA GLU A 694 -2.26 -3.31 18.49
C GLU A 694 -2.47 -3.24 20.02
N GLU A 695 -3.65 -3.63 20.51
CA GLU A 695 -3.88 -3.85 21.95
C GLU A 695 -3.28 -5.18 22.46
N ASP A 696 -2.91 -6.11 21.58
CA ASP A 696 -2.44 -7.47 21.94
C ASP A 696 -0.90 -7.60 22.04
N GLN A 697 -0.18 -6.51 22.34
CA GLN A 697 1.23 -6.57 22.73
C GLN A 697 1.41 -6.97 24.21
N GLN A 698 0.79 -8.08 24.62
CA GLN A 698 1.20 -8.84 25.80
C GLN A 698 2.22 -9.92 25.42
N PRO A 699 3.10 -10.34 26.36
CA PRO A 699 4.02 -11.45 26.10
C PRO A 699 3.18 -12.66 25.70
N TYR A 700 3.57 -13.31 24.60
CA TYR A 700 3.08 -14.62 24.17
C TYR A 700 3.27 -15.64 25.32
N THR A 701 2.32 -15.69 26.26
CA THR A 701 1.94 -16.95 26.91
C THR A 701 1.10 -17.68 25.89
N GLN A 702 1.57 -18.87 25.49
CA GLN A 702 0.88 -19.76 24.58
C GLN A 702 -0.62 -19.88 24.91
N THR A 703 -1.44 -19.18 24.14
CA THR A 703 -2.76 -19.63 23.69
C THR A 703 -2.97 -19.04 22.31
N GLY A 704 -2.17 -19.51 21.34
CA GLY A 704 -2.41 -19.20 19.93
C GLY A 704 -3.80 -19.70 19.56
N ALA A 705 -4.62 -18.79 19.05
CA ALA A 705 -5.86 -19.12 18.37
C ALA A 705 -5.52 -20.12 17.26
N ALA A 706 -5.90 -21.37 17.49
CA ALA A 706 -5.87 -22.41 16.50
C ALA A 706 -6.72 -21.97 15.29
N ASP A 707 -6.32 -22.43 14.12
CA ASP A 707 -7.12 -22.41 12.89
C ASP A 707 -8.63 -22.55 13.16
N PRO A 708 -9.51 -21.70 12.60
CA PRO A 708 -10.96 -21.84 12.71
C PRO A 708 -11.47 -23.24 12.35
N SER A 709 -10.78 -23.99 11.49
CA SER A 709 -11.11 -25.40 11.21
C SER A 709 -10.87 -26.33 12.42
N GLN A 710 -9.86 -26.04 13.24
CA GLN A 710 -9.57 -26.75 14.50
C GLN A 710 -10.43 -26.26 15.68
N ILE A 711 -10.83 -24.97 15.69
CA ILE A 711 -11.79 -24.41 16.66
C ILE A 711 -13.20 -24.96 16.38
N VAL A 712 -13.62 -25.06 15.12
CA VAL A 712 -14.90 -25.68 14.72
C VAL A 712 -14.93 -27.17 15.06
N SER A 713 -13.81 -27.88 14.90
CA SER A 713 -13.71 -29.30 15.33
C SER A 713 -13.85 -29.49 16.85
N LYS A 714 -13.35 -28.54 17.66
CA LYS A 714 -13.53 -28.54 19.13
C LYS A 714 -14.90 -28.02 19.58
N ALA A 715 -15.49 -27.06 18.87
CA ALA A 715 -16.85 -26.55 19.14
C ALA A 715 -17.94 -27.57 18.75
N LEU A 716 -17.70 -28.38 17.70
CA LEU A 716 -18.55 -29.49 17.29
C LEU A 716 -18.66 -30.60 18.35
N LEU A 717 -17.80 -30.64 19.37
CA LEU A 717 -17.96 -31.54 20.52
C LEU A 717 -19.03 -31.04 21.53
N CYS A 718 -19.25 -29.73 21.68
CA CYS A 718 -20.38 -29.21 22.49
C CYS A 718 -21.70 -29.17 21.71
N PHE A 719 -21.67 -29.08 20.37
CA PHE A 719 -22.87 -28.99 19.51
C PHE A 719 -23.26 -30.30 18.82
N ASN A 720 -22.63 -31.43 19.17
CA ASN A 720 -23.08 -32.72 18.67
C ASN A 720 -24.37 -33.11 19.41
N ASP A 721 -25.49 -32.61 18.87
CA ASP A 721 -26.85 -32.66 19.42
C ASP A 721 -27.30 -34.08 19.82
N LYS A 722 -26.65 -35.11 19.25
CA LYS A 722 -26.86 -36.54 19.55
C LYS A 722 -26.24 -37.05 20.86
N TYR A 723 -25.26 -36.37 21.45
CA TYR A 723 -24.54 -36.87 22.63
C TYR A 723 -24.84 -36.11 23.94
N ILE A 724 -25.40 -34.90 23.86
CA ILE A 724 -25.76 -34.11 25.05
C ILE A 724 -27.28 -34.10 25.25
N TYR A 725 -28.07 -33.85 24.21
CA TYR A 725 -29.53 -33.90 24.28
C TYR A 725 -30.07 -35.30 24.01
N SER A 726 -29.83 -36.20 24.97
CA SER A 726 -30.28 -37.59 24.89
C SER A 726 -31.78 -37.74 25.14
N SER A 727 -32.32 -36.84 25.96
CA SER A 727 -33.68 -36.93 26.49
C SER A 727 -34.55 -35.72 26.13
N CYS A 728 -33.97 -34.65 25.59
CA CYS A 728 -34.72 -33.47 25.17
C CYS A 728 -35.21 -33.54 23.72
N GLU A 729 -36.47 -33.20 23.47
CA GLU A 729 -37.04 -33.08 22.12
C GLU A 729 -36.35 -31.94 21.33
N GLU A 730 -36.06 -32.15 20.04
CA GLU A 730 -35.26 -31.25 19.20
C GLU A 730 -35.83 -29.82 19.10
N SER A 731 -37.15 -29.69 19.15
CA SER A 731 -37.87 -28.41 19.11
C SER A 731 -37.60 -27.52 20.33
N TYR A 732 -37.18 -28.08 21.46
CA TYR A 732 -36.96 -27.37 22.73
C TYR A 732 -35.47 -27.21 23.08
N ARG A 733 -34.54 -27.54 22.18
CA ARG A 733 -33.10 -27.45 22.42
C ARG A 733 -32.59 -26.03 22.19
N LEU A 734 -31.48 -25.67 22.85
CA LEU A 734 -30.80 -24.41 22.61
C LEU A 734 -30.20 -24.40 21.19
N LYS A 735 -30.69 -23.51 20.34
CA LYS A 735 -30.25 -23.43 18.93
C LYS A 735 -28.92 -22.69 18.82
N GLU A 736 -28.22 -22.90 17.70
CA GLU A 736 -26.97 -22.19 17.37
C GLU A 736 -27.11 -20.66 17.41
N SER A 737 -28.31 -20.12 17.18
CA SER A 737 -28.62 -18.69 17.28
C SER A 737 -28.73 -18.19 18.73
N GLY A 738 -28.61 -19.06 19.73
CA GLY A 738 -28.80 -18.73 21.15
C GLY A 738 -30.25 -18.75 21.64
N ASN A 739 -31.20 -19.20 20.81
CA ASN A 739 -32.62 -19.16 21.16
C ASN A 739 -33.07 -20.48 21.78
N LEU A 740 -33.95 -20.40 22.77
CA LEU A 740 -34.57 -21.52 23.47
C LEU A 740 -36.05 -21.23 23.66
N ASN A 741 -36.91 -22.04 23.02
CA ASN A 741 -38.35 -21.80 22.93
C ASN A 741 -39.12 -23.06 23.35
N VAL A 742 -39.67 -23.05 24.57
CA VAL A 742 -40.47 -24.16 25.11
C VAL A 742 -41.93 -23.72 25.18
N PRO A 743 -42.88 -24.47 24.57
CA PRO A 743 -44.29 -24.13 24.65
C PRO A 743 -44.82 -24.29 26.09
N PRO A 744 -45.87 -23.54 26.49
CA PRO A 744 -46.37 -23.49 27.86
C PRO A 744 -46.80 -24.87 28.37
N SER A 745 -47.41 -25.67 27.51
CA SER A 745 -47.89 -27.02 27.82
C SER A 745 -46.77 -28.04 28.09
N LYS A 746 -45.52 -27.69 27.78
CA LYS A 746 -44.33 -28.55 27.92
C LYS A 746 -43.28 -27.96 28.87
N THR A 747 -43.55 -26.81 29.46
CA THR A 747 -42.57 -26.13 30.32
C THR A 747 -42.30 -26.92 31.61
N ASP A 748 -43.28 -27.61 32.17
CA ASP A 748 -43.09 -28.46 33.36
C ASP A 748 -42.22 -29.68 33.02
N GLU A 749 -42.45 -30.32 31.88
CA GLU A 749 -41.62 -31.42 31.36
C GLU A 749 -40.17 -30.98 31.10
N PHE A 750 -39.97 -29.77 30.60
CA PHE A 750 -38.64 -29.20 30.40
C PHE A 750 -37.94 -28.88 31.73
N CYS A 751 -38.63 -28.19 32.64
CA CYS A 751 -38.07 -27.66 33.89
C CYS A 751 -37.85 -28.73 34.97
N GLU A 752 -38.68 -29.77 35.01
CA GLU A 752 -38.57 -30.88 35.97
C GLU A 752 -37.90 -32.11 35.36
N GLY A 753 -37.68 -32.11 34.05
CA GLY A 753 -37.06 -33.21 33.30
C GLY A 753 -35.56 -33.04 33.03
N PRO A 754 -34.94 -34.06 32.42
CA PRO A 754 -33.51 -34.07 32.11
C PRO A 754 -33.09 -32.99 31.08
N CYS A 755 -34.03 -32.40 30.33
CA CYS A 755 -33.68 -31.39 29.33
C CYS A 755 -33.10 -30.10 29.93
N LEU A 756 -33.55 -29.68 31.12
CA LEU A 756 -32.99 -28.51 31.80
C LEU A 756 -31.53 -28.74 32.22
N SER A 757 -31.20 -29.94 32.71
CA SER A 757 -29.83 -30.27 33.10
C SER A 757 -28.90 -30.41 31.88
N GLU A 758 -29.38 -31.03 30.80
CA GLU A 758 -28.67 -31.09 29.51
C GLU A 758 -28.41 -29.68 28.94
N THR A 759 -29.41 -28.78 28.98
CA THR A 759 -29.26 -27.39 28.52
C THR A 759 -28.27 -26.60 29.37
N ASN A 760 -28.29 -26.78 30.70
CA ASN A 760 -27.32 -26.13 31.59
C ASN A 760 -25.88 -26.66 31.39
N LEU A 761 -25.74 -27.92 31.03
CA LEU A 761 -24.45 -28.52 30.65
C LEU A 761 -23.91 -27.85 29.38
N VAL A 762 -24.75 -27.66 28.36
CA VAL A 762 -24.40 -26.95 27.12
C VAL A 762 -23.97 -25.51 27.42
N LEU A 763 -24.77 -24.75 28.19
CA LEU A 763 -24.44 -23.37 28.55
C LEU A 763 -23.13 -23.26 29.35
N THR A 764 -22.82 -24.25 30.20
CA THR A 764 -21.56 -24.31 30.96
C THR A 764 -20.37 -24.73 30.08
N CYS A 765 -20.59 -25.57 29.06
CA CYS A 765 -19.61 -25.86 28.00
C CYS A 765 -19.23 -24.58 27.25
N ILE A 766 -20.24 -23.78 26.87
CA ILE A 766 -20.05 -22.51 26.17
C ILE A 766 -19.29 -21.50 27.05
N ASP A 767 -19.66 -21.36 28.32
CA ASP A 767 -19.04 -20.43 29.27
C ASP A 767 -17.56 -20.76 29.55
N ASN A 768 -17.24 -22.05 29.67
CA ASN A 768 -15.87 -22.51 29.89
C ASN A 768 -14.97 -22.33 28.68
N ILE A 769 -15.52 -22.33 27.46
CA ILE A 769 -14.77 -22.19 26.20
C ILE A 769 -14.70 -20.72 25.75
N PHE A 770 -15.77 -19.95 25.97
CA PHE A 770 -15.92 -18.58 25.48
C PHE A 770 -16.30 -17.64 26.64
N ARG A 771 -15.32 -17.22 27.44
CA ARG A 771 -15.52 -16.38 28.65
C ARG A 771 -16.16 -14.99 28.43
N ASN A 772 -16.54 -14.62 27.22
CA ASN A 772 -17.22 -13.35 26.88
C ASN A 772 -18.17 -13.52 25.68
N PHE A 773 -18.85 -14.67 25.55
CA PHE A 773 -19.81 -14.85 24.48
C PHE A 773 -21.07 -14.02 24.72
N VAL A 774 -21.42 -13.21 23.72
CA VAL A 774 -22.58 -12.32 23.75
C VAL A 774 -23.57 -12.79 22.68
N PHE A 775 -24.78 -13.16 23.09
CA PHE A 775 -25.81 -13.65 22.17
C PHE A 775 -26.38 -12.51 21.31
N TYR A 776 -27.16 -12.86 20.28
CA TYR A 776 -27.69 -11.94 19.25
C TYR A 776 -28.41 -10.70 19.83
N ASN A 777 -28.84 -10.76 21.10
CA ASN A 777 -29.52 -9.68 21.83
C ASN A 777 -28.67 -9.07 22.97
N ARG A 778 -27.33 -9.09 22.88
CA ARG A 778 -26.40 -8.58 23.92
C ARG A 778 -26.44 -9.27 25.29
N ALA A 779 -27.29 -10.28 25.47
CA ALA A 779 -27.36 -11.09 26.68
C ALA A 779 -26.11 -11.97 26.87
N THR A 780 -25.67 -12.08 28.11
CA THR A 780 -24.60 -13.00 28.54
C THR A 780 -25.16 -14.39 28.82
N ILE A 781 -24.27 -15.39 28.93
CA ILE A 781 -24.66 -16.75 29.33
C ILE A 781 -25.31 -16.74 30.73
N GLN A 782 -24.86 -15.86 31.62
CA GLN A 782 -25.41 -15.71 32.96
C GLN A 782 -26.85 -15.20 32.90
N ASP A 783 -27.13 -14.19 32.07
CA ASP A 783 -28.49 -13.65 31.88
C ASP A 783 -29.46 -14.74 31.36
N ILE A 784 -28.99 -15.62 30.48
CA ILE A 784 -29.79 -16.74 29.96
C ILE A 784 -30.03 -17.79 31.05
N LYS A 785 -29.01 -18.15 31.83
CA LYS A 785 -29.17 -19.10 32.96
C LYS A 785 -30.18 -18.57 33.98
N GLU A 786 -30.10 -17.29 34.31
CA GLU A 786 -31.02 -16.63 35.24
C GLU A 786 -32.45 -16.55 34.68
N THR A 787 -32.60 -16.28 33.38
CA THR A 787 -33.91 -16.28 32.71
C THR A 787 -34.54 -17.67 32.70
N ILE A 788 -33.74 -18.72 32.46
CA ILE A 788 -34.22 -20.11 32.50
C ILE A 788 -34.63 -20.50 33.92
N GLN A 789 -33.82 -20.16 34.92
CA GLN A 789 -34.15 -20.39 36.33
C GLN A 789 -35.40 -19.63 36.77
N ALA A 790 -35.54 -18.38 36.35
CA ALA A 790 -36.72 -17.57 36.64
C ALA A 790 -37.98 -18.20 36.03
N GLY A 791 -37.98 -18.57 34.74
CA GLY A 791 -39.16 -19.18 34.11
C GLY A 791 -39.49 -20.58 34.66
N CYS A 792 -38.49 -21.36 35.11
CA CYS A 792 -38.74 -22.60 35.83
C CYS A 792 -39.20 -22.41 37.28
N GLY A 793 -39.07 -21.20 37.85
CA GLY A 793 -39.45 -20.86 39.23
C GLY A 793 -40.89 -20.35 39.41
N TYR A 794 -41.55 -19.87 38.34
CA TYR A 794 -42.96 -19.47 38.40
C TYR A 794 -43.84 -20.69 38.20
N GLY A 795 -44.72 -21.03 39.16
CA GLY A 795 -45.64 -22.17 39.08
C GLY A 795 -46.74 -22.05 37.99
N PRO A 796 -47.91 -22.69 38.13
CA PRO A 796 -48.81 -23.12 37.03
C PRO A 796 -49.54 -22.01 36.22
N GLN A 797 -49.11 -20.75 36.27
CA GLN A 797 -49.57 -19.68 35.38
C GLN A 797 -48.50 -19.30 34.35
N ARG A 798 -48.06 -20.26 33.53
CA ARG A 798 -46.99 -20.04 32.53
C ARG A 798 -47.56 -19.61 31.17
N GLY A 799 -47.04 -18.51 30.63
CA GLY A 799 -47.15 -18.14 29.20
C GLY A 799 -46.08 -18.83 28.35
N ASN A 800 -45.89 -18.41 27.09
CA ASN A 800 -44.82 -18.95 26.22
C ASN A 800 -43.45 -18.74 26.88
N PHE A 801 -42.66 -19.80 27.03
CA PHE A 801 -41.29 -19.73 27.55
C PHE A 801 -40.32 -19.57 26.36
N ASP A 802 -40.22 -18.33 25.87
CA ASP A 802 -39.25 -17.90 24.85
C ASP A 802 -38.21 -17.00 25.52
N VAL A 803 -36.99 -17.52 25.68
CA VAL A 803 -35.90 -16.81 26.35
C VAL A 803 -35.54 -15.52 25.60
N ALA A 804 -35.61 -15.52 24.27
CA ALA A 804 -35.28 -14.36 23.47
C ALA A 804 -36.34 -13.25 23.60
N GLU A 805 -37.62 -13.61 23.72
CA GLU A 805 -38.72 -12.66 23.95
C GLU A 805 -38.66 -12.06 25.37
N HIS A 806 -38.32 -12.86 26.38
CA HIS A 806 -38.21 -12.41 27.78
C HIS A 806 -37.05 -11.43 27.99
N LEU A 807 -35.86 -11.73 27.45
CA LEU A 807 -34.70 -10.83 27.50
C LEU A 807 -35.00 -9.49 26.81
N LYS A 808 -35.77 -9.52 25.72
CA LYS A 808 -36.18 -8.33 24.97
C LYS A 808 -37.23 -7.50 25.72
N ALA A 809 -38.07 -8.12 26.55
CA ALA A 809 -39.04 -7.42 27.41
C ALA A 809 -38.36 -6.72 28.61
N GLU A 810 -37.30 -7.31 29.16
CA GLU A 810 -36.46 -6.71 30.20
C GLU A 810 -35.66 -5.51 29.67
N GLU A 811 -35.06 -5.60 28.47
CA GLU A 811 -34.38 -4.46 27.82
C GLU A 811 -35.33 -3.27 27.57
N ASN A 812 -36.59 -3.53 27.21
CA ASN A 812 -37.59 -2.49 26.96
C ASN A 812 -38.13 -1.82 28.24
N ARG A 813 -37.87 -2.38 29.43
CA ARG A 813 -38.26 -1.75 30.72
C ARG A 813 -37.28 -0.68 31.19
N ALA A 814 -36.10 -0.60 30.60
CA ALA A 814 -35.14 0.46 30.85
C ALA A 814 -35.04 1.37 29.63
N HIS A 815 -35.92 2.37 29.47
CA HIS A 815 -35.65 3.70 28.87
C HIS A 815 -36.94 4.55 28.87
N LYS A 816 -36.93 5.68 29.59
CA LYS A 816 -37.96 6.73 29.49
C LYS A 816 -37.30 8.10 29.21
N VAL A 817 -37.49 8.56 27.97
CA VAL A 817 -37.85 9.91 27.49
C VAL A 817 -37.15 11.15 28.08
N THR A 818 -36.50 11.94 27.20
CA THR A 818 -36.90 13.34 26.99
C THR A 818 -36.49 13.87 25.61
N ASN A 819 -37.47 14.46 24.91
CA ASN A 819 -37.33 15.22 23.67
C ASN A 819 -37.06 16.69 23.97
N HIS A 820 -36.25 17.35 23.13
CA HIS A 820 -36.48 18.74 22.76
C HIS A 820 -36.17 19.01 21.28
N VAL A 821 -37.10 19.71 20.65
CA VAL A 821 -37.03 20.26 19.29
C VAL A 821 -36.60 21.71 19.39
N VAL A 822 -35.64 22.15 18.57
CA VAL A 822 -35.52 23.54 18.14
C VAL A 822 -35.25 23.58 16.64
N LEU A 823 -36.05 24.40 15.95
CA LEU A 823 -36.08 24.65 14.51
C LEU A 823 -34.86 25.46 14.04
N GLY A 824 -34.21 24.93 13.00
CA GLY A 824 -33.31 25.63 12.09
C GLY A 824 -32.93 24.65 10.98
N LEU A 825 -33.29 24.94 9.72
CA LEU A 825 -33.11 24.00 8.60
C LEU A 825 -31.63 23.62 8.42
N SER A 826 -31.28 22.43 8.91
CA SER A 826 -30.06 21.67 8.66
C SER A 826 -30.48 20.21 8.75
N LEU A 827 -30.08 19.37 7.79
CA LEU A 827 -30.25 17.92 7.94
C LEU A 827 -29.32 17.51 9.10
N ILE A 828 -29.90 17.20 10.27
CA ILE A 828 -29.15 16.62 11.39
C ILE A 828 -28.51 15.35 10.87
N ILE A 829 -27.18 15.29 10.90
CA ILE A 829 -26.46 14.08 10.53
C ILE A 829 -26.53 13.12 11.69
N MET A 830 -27.53 12.24 11.64
CA MET A 830 -27.52 11.01 12.41
C MET A 830 -26.58 10.00 11.73
N GLY A 831 -25.29 10.35 11.72
CA GLY A 831 -24.21 9.41 11.51
C GLY A 831 -23.41 9.40 12.80
N ARG A 832 -23.71 8.45 13.70
CA ARG A 832 -22.85 8.22 14.85
C ARG A 832 -21.51 7.73 14.33
N VAL A 833 -20.45 8.48 14.64
CA VAL A 833 -19.09 7.94 14.60
C VAL A 833 -18.91 7.17 15.90
N ILE A 834 -18.87 5.85 15.80
CA ILE A 834 -18.51 4.97 16.91
C ILE A 834 -16.99 4.82 16.84
N PHE A 835 -16.32 5.18 17.93
CA PHE A 835 -14.87 5.04 18.11
C PHE A 835 -14.52 3.68 18.67
#